data_AF-A0A7C8E8Z1-F1
#
_entry.id   AF-A0A7C8E8Z1-F1
#
_cell.length_a   1.000
_cell.length_b   1.000
_cell.length_c   1.000
_cell.angle_alpha   90.00
_cell.angle_beta   90.00
_cell.angle_gamma   90.00
#
_symmetry.space_group_name_H-M   'P 1'
#
loop_
_entity.id
_entity.type
_entity.pdbx_description
1 polymer ?
#
loop_
_entity_poly.entity_id
_entity_poly.type
_entity_poly.pdbx_seq_one_letter_code
_entity_poly.pdbx_strand_id
1 'polypeptide(L)'
;MAENLNPHKKYAFSGWPMIILWAGIFVFSFHACTHMVAAGDTWVALACGRHFSNHGVDTVEPFSANSHKPGPTEDELAKYPEWLHGAIKYWHPTGWINQNWGTHYLFFWLARTFGSEGNYNYDALIYWKFIVTLIGAIATYYIARVIGVCPLLSAIGACFAPFVGRTFIDVRPAVFSNILTPILILVFVLATYKDIRYIWLVVPVTVFWCNVHGGYLYVFMVGVLFVGMHFITIPFGRRFVTIGKRGVVHTIAAGFAAFIAMIIFNPFHLTNLTHTFVITISENAKSWRTVNEWHRAFEWKNPVGEETAFLVMYIIAWVVLVLWLLAGFFKTSPTSRRARQIEKADSAPYQRSKIDLPLITIAAFTVYMALRSRRFIPIAASVACPVMAVFLQETICIIAARIQAGRNQKHSVPAMSKIFQRALWVIATVTVLFFGCFWGAKFKRVYLDPWPVDGKYDSLFMRMTASYLKPTDVGRFIRENKLSGKMFNYWTEGGAIAFAQEPDPETGKTPLQLFMDGRAQAAYDHRTFLLWNHIKSGGPVVQNARMARRKLTNADYRKMGKWIDQEMKKRDVWVILMPANELNSTFVKGLGKSLNWATVYADTYQRMWVDTDTQKGKKLLTDVLAQKASFPNEFARNLTLAAILLRAVDPQAAQVGYQHAAKAFRIRPSQLSLFELVYAAGRKELKKTVFADIKSYLDNFTNNKDDLSAKDDYERRLLAAARSGEYLASHFRRTKPELSKKYAQLVKKYTSERVTISTRSRW
;
A
#
# COMPACT_ATOMS: atom_id res chain seq x y z
N MET A 1 12.09 39.09 -6.67
CA MET A 1 10.79 38.50 -7.10
C MET A 1 10.18 39.25 -8.29
N ALA A 2 10.36 40.58 -8.42
CA ALA A 2 9.95 41.36 -9.60
C ALA A 2 10.61 40.97 -10.94
N GLU A 3 11.71 40.21 -10.93
CA GLU A 3 12.46 39.80 -12.14
C GLU A 3 11.74 38.76 -13.01
N ASN A 4 10.66 38.12 -12.54
CA ASN A 4 9.94 37.09 -13.29
C ASN A 4 9.09 37.62 -14.47
N LEU A 5 9.04 38.94 -14.70
CA LEU A 5 8.21 39.58 -15.73
C LEU A 5 8.99 40.10 -16.94
N ASN A 6 10.33 39.98 -16.96
CA ASN A 6 11.14 40.47 -18.09
C ASN A 6 11.96 39.33 -18.72
N PRO A 7 11.62 38.86 -19.94
CA PRO A 7 12.24 37.69 -20.57
C PRO A 7 13.72 37.87 -20.93
N HIS A 8 14.26 39.10 -20.86
CA HIS A 8 15.64 39.41 -21.24
C HIS A 8 16.64 39.45 -20.06
N LYS A 9 16.22 39.23 -18.81
CA LYS A 9 17.14 39.20 -17.64
C LYS A 9 17.46 37.77 -17.19
N LYS A 10 18.75 37.48 -16.96
CA LYS A 10 19.20 36.25 -16.27
C LYS A 10 18.55 36.22 -14.88
N TYR A 11 17.69 35.23 -14.64
CA TYR A 11 16.94 35.11 -13.39
C TYR A 11 17.87 34.79 -12.21
N ALA A 12 17.63 35.40 -11.05
CA ALA A 12 18.27 35.07 -9.77
C ALA A 12 18.24 33.56 -9.40
N PHE A 13 17.36 32.79 -10.04
CA PHE A 13 17.15 31.36 -9.83
C PHE A 13 17.43 30.50 -11.08
N SER A 14 18.26 30.98 -12.00
CA SER A 14 18.68 30.23 -13.20
C SER A 14 20.14 29.76 -13.11
N GLY A 15 20.49 28.69 -13.84
CA GLY A 15 21.84 28.11 -13.85
C GLY A 15 22.06 27.06 -12.76
N TRP A 16 23.28 27.00 -12.19
CA TRP A 16 23.68 26.00 -11.20
C TRP A 16 22.74 25.86 -9.97
N PRO A 17 22.04 26.91 -9.47
CA PRO A 17 21.14 26.72 -8.33
C PRO A 17 19.94 25.81 -8.64
N MET A 18 19.55 25.68 -9.91
CA MET A 18 18.53 24.72 -10.32
C MET A 18 18.94 23.28 -10.07
N ILE A 19 20.25 22.96 -10.13
CA ILE A 19 20.77 21.63 -9.81
C ILE A 19 20.44 21.27 -8.37
N ILE A 20 20.59 22.21 -7.43
CA ILE A 20 20.27 22.00 -6.01
C ILE A 20 18.77 21.79 -5.82
N LEU A 21 17.94 22.59 -6.47
CA LEU A 21 16.48 22.45 -6.37
C LEU A 21 16.02 21.09 -6.91
N TRP A 22 16.54 20.67 -8.07
CA TRP A 22 16.27 19.35 -8.61
C TRP A 22 16.78 18.25 -7.69
N ALA A 23 18.02 18.33 -7.21
CA ALA A 23 18.56 17.39 -6.23
C ALA A 23 17.67 17.27 -4.99
N GLY A 24 17.11 18.38 -4.50
CA GLY A 24 16.11 18.38 -3.43
C GLY A 24 14.86 17.58 -3.79
N ILE A 25 14.28 17.82 -4.97
CA ILE A 25 13.10 17.08 -5.46
C ILE A 25 13.40 15.58 -5.55
N PHE A 26 14.58 15.20 -6.05
CA PHE A 26 15.03 13.80 -6.11
C PHE A 26 15.15 13.18 -4.71
N VAL A 27 15.84 13.84 -3.78
CA VAL A 27 16.06 13.35 -2.41
C VAL A 27 14.74 13.17 -1.66
N PHE A 28 13.81 14.13 -1.76
CA PHE A 28 12.51 14.04 -1.10
C PHE A 28 11.59 13.00 -1.74
N SER A 29 11.60 12.87 -3.08
CA SER A 29 10.86 11.82 -3.78
C SER A 29 11.39 10.43 -3.42
N PHE A 30 12.72 10.29 -3.30
CA PHE A 30 13.35 9.03 -2.89
C PHE A 30 12.93 8.66 -1.47
N HIS A 31 13.07 9.59 -0.53
CA HIS A 31 12.66 9.39 0.86
C HIS A 31 11.17 9.06 0.99
N ALA A 32 10.31 9.71 0.21
CA ALA A 32 8.89 9.40 0.21
C ALA A 32 8.61 7.95 -0.21
N CYS A 33 9.47 7.36 -1.04
CA CYS A 33 9.34 5.97 -1.47
C CYS A 33 9.85 4.97 -0.44
N THR A 34 10.73 5.35 0.50
CA THR A 34 11.36 4.42 1.46
C THR A 34 10.45 3.95 2.59
N HIS A 35 9.19 4.38 2.63
CA HIS A 35 8.23 3.91 3.62
C HIS A 35 7.80 2.46 3.32
N MET A 36 7.84 1.58 4.32
CA MET A 36 7.38 0.20 4.20
C MET A 36 5.85 0.14 4.12
N VAL A 37 5.29 -0.63 3.20
CA VAL A 37 3.83 -0.76 3.05
C VAL A 37 3.45 -2.20 2.69
N ALA A 38 2.33 -2.72 3.20
CA ALA A 38 1.99 -4.12 3.01
C ALA A 38 1.62 -4.47 1.54
N ALA A 39 2.28 -5.46 0.94
CA ALA A 39 2.10 -5.88 -0.46
C ALA A 39 0.88 -6.80 -0.76
N GLY A 40 -0.17 -6.83 0.08
CA GLY A 40 -1.34 -7.68 -0.19
C GLY A 40 -1.89 -7.50 -1.61
N ASP A 41 -2.15 -6.25 -1.98
CA ASP A 41 -2.69 -5.88 -3.29
C ASP A 41 -1.63 -5.99 -4.41
N THR A 42 -0.34 -5.89 -4.08
CA THR A 42 0.75 -6.04 -5.07
C THR A 42 0.81 -7.46 -5.62
N TRP A 43 0.69 -8.47 -4.75
CA TRP A 43 0.68 -9.87 -5.20
C TRP A 43 -0.59 -10.22 -5.98
N VAL A 44 -1.72 -9.62 -5.60
CA VAL A 44 -2.95 -9.67 -6.40
C VAL A 44 -2.70 -9.09 -7.79
N ALA A 45 -2.07 -7.92 -7.88
CA ALA A 45 -1.74 -7.28 -9.15
C ALA A 45 -0.83 -8.16 -10.03
N LEU A 46 0.16 -8.83 -9.43
CA LEU A 46 1.03 -9.76 -10.14
C LEU A 46 0.28 -10.99 -10.66
N ALA A 47 -0.60 -11.60 -9.84
CA ALA A 47 -1.45 -12.72 -10.26
C ALA A 47 -2.35 -12.35 -11.43
N CYS A 48 -3.09 -11.24 -11.30
CA CYS A 48 -3.98 -10.75 -12.34
C CYS A 48 -3.19 -10.37 -13.60
N GLY A 49 -2.06 -9.70 -13.45
CA GLY A 49 -1.21 -9.26 -14.55
C GLY A 49 -0.65 -10.42 -15.36
N ARG A 50 -0.25 -11.51 -14.69
CA ARG A 50 0.14 -12.75 -15.37
C ARG A 50 -0.99 -13.34 -16.19
N HIS A 51 -2.19 -13.37 -15.63
CA HIS A 51 -3.36 -13.86 -16.35
C HIS A 51 -3.63 -13.00 -17.59
N PHE A 52 -3.72 -11.67 -17.44
CA PHE A 52 -3.96 -10.75 -18.56
C PHE A 52 -2.87 -10.81 -19.63
N SER A 53 -1.61 -10.99 -19.24
CA SER A 53 -0.50 -11.13 -20.17
C SER A 53 -0.58 -12.39 -21.03
N ASN A 54 -1.26 -13.45 -20.55
CA ASN A 54 -1.30 -14.74 -21.22
C ASN A 54 -2.65 -15.02 -21.90
N HIS A 55 -3.75 -14.45 -21.40
CA HIS A 55 -5.12 -14.78 -21.83
C HIS A 55 -5.92 -13.55 -22.30
N GLY A 56 -5.35 -12.35 -22.23
CA GLY A 56 -6.08 -11.11 -22.50
C GLY A 56 -6.95 -10.67 -21.32
N VAL A 57 -7.67 -9.56 -21.50
CA VAL A 57 -8.56 -9.00 -20.47
C VAL A 57 -9.97 -9.50 -20.71
N ASP A 58 -10.52 -10.23 -19.74
CA ASP A 58 -11.88 -10.76 -19.79
C ASP A 58 -12.63 -10.58 -18.45
N THR A 59 -13.82 -11.15 -18.37
CA THR A 59 -14.66 -11.17 -17.14
C THR A 59 -14.62 -12.50 -16.39
N VAL A 60 -13.83 -13.47 -16.84
CA VAL A 60 -13.74 -14.79 -16.22
C VAL A 60 -12.72 -14.71 -15.10
N GLU A 61 -13.14 -14.95 -13.86
CA GLU A 61 -12.19 -14.94 -12.75
C GLU A 61 -11.47 -16.30 -12.66
N PRO A 62 -10.13 -16.34 -12.80
CA PRO A 62 -9.38 -17.59 -12.90
C PRO A 62 -8.92 -18.21 -11.56
N PHE A 63 -8.94 -17.48 -10.45
CA PHE A 63 -8.25 -17.89 -9.23
C PHE A 63 -9.16 -18.46 -8.14
N SER A 64 -10.46 -18.16 -8.13
CA SER A 64 -11.38 -18.53 -7.07
C SER A 64 -12.63 -19.24 -7.55
N ALA A 65 -13.06 -20.22 -6.75
CA ALA A 65 -14.30 -20.95 -6.95
C ALA A 65 -15.56 -20.18 -6.51
N ASN A 66 -15.43 -19.06 -5.78
CA ASN A 66 -16.56 -18.30 -5.22
C ASN A 66 -16.69 -16.90 -5.84
N SER A 67 -16.03 -16.65 -6.96
CA SER A 67 -16.07 -15.37 -7.65
C SER A 67 -17.38 -15.13 -8.40
N HIS A 68 -17.60 -13.90 -8.86
CA HIS A 68 -18.70 -13.56 -9.75
C HIS A 68 -18.64 -14.40 -11.03
N LYS A 69 -19.79 -14.94 -11.43
CA LYS A 69 -19.92 -15.63 -12.72
C LYS A 69 -19.79 -14.63 -13.88
N PRO A 70 -19.11 -15.00 -14.97
CA PRO A 70 -18.94 -14.13 -16.14
C PRO A 70 -20.25 -13.95 -16.91
N GLY A 71 -20.44 -12.75 -17.46
CA GLY A 71 -21.54 -12.40 -18.37
C GLY A 71 -22.90 -12.21 -17.68
N PRO A 72 -23.77 -11.34 -18.22
CA PRO A 72 -25.16 -11.31 -17.80
C PRO A 72 -25.76 -12.70 -17.97
N THR A 73 -26.41 -13.24 -16.95
CA THR A 73 -27.04 -14.56 -17.09
C THR A 73 -28.19 -14.49 -18.09
N GLU A 74 -28.53 -15.61 -18.72
CA GLU A 74 -29.70 -15.65 -19.62
C GLU A 74 -30.98 -15.22 -18.88
N ASP A 75 -31.09 -15.50 -17.57
CA ASP A 75 -32.18 -15.01 -16.71
C ASP A 75 -32.16 -13.48 -16.54
N GLU A 76 -30.98 -12.86 -16.45
CA GLU A 76 -30.84 -11.40 -16.39
C GLU A 76 -31.21 -10.75 -17.74
N LEU A 77 -30.90 -11.43 -18.84
CA LEU A 77 -31.17 -10.97 -20.20
C LEU A 77 -32.62 -11.16 -20.63
N ALA A 78 -33.34 -12.15 -20.09
CA ALA A 78 -34.74 -12.43 -20.39
C ALA A 78 -35.68 -11.23 -20.15
N LYS A 79 -35.25 -10.22 -19.37
CA LYS A 79 -36.00 -8.98 -19.13
C LYS A 79 -35.92 -7.98 -20.29
N TYR A 80 -35.05 -8.23 -21.27
CA TYR A 80 -34.79 -7.37 -22.41
C TYR A 80 -35.13 -8.11 -23.72
N PRO A 81 -35.54 -7.37 -24.76
CA PRO A 81 -35.69 -7.94 -26.10
C PRO A 81 -34.44 -8.70 -26.56
N GLU A 82 -34.63 -9.86 -27.18
CA GLU A 82 -33.54 -10.76 -27.60
C GLU A 82 -32.51 -10.08 -28.50
N TRP A 83 -32.97 -9.19 -29.39
CA TRP A 83 -32.09 -8.41 -30.27
C TRP A 83 -31.13 -7.46 -29.53
N LEU A 84 -31.39 -7.14 -28.25
CA LEU A 84 -30.50 -6.33 -27.40
C LEU A 84 -29.48 -7.15 -26.62
N HIS A 85 -29.62 -8.48 -26.55
CA HIS A 85 -28.78 -9.31 -25.68
C HIS A 85 -27.30 -9.19 -26.02
N GLY A 86 -26.95 -9.22 -27.32
CA GLY A 86 -25.56 -9.04 -27.77
C GLY A 86 -24.99 -7.67 -27.41
N ALA A 87 -25.79 -6.60 -27.57
CA ALA A 87 -25.39 -5.25 -27.20
C ALA A 87 -25.19 -5.11 -25.68
N ILE A 88 -26.06 -5.71 -24.87
CA ILE A 88 -25.95 -5.69 -23.40
C ILE A 88 -24.70 -6.45 -22.95
N LYS A 89 -24.45 -7.65 -23.50
CA LYS A 89 -23.24 -8.44 -23.22
C LYS A 89 -21.96 -7.65 -23.53
N TYR A 90 -21.96 -6.89 -24.63
CA TYR A 90 -20.80 -6.07 -25.03
C TYR A 90 -20.64 -4.80 -24.19
N TRP A 91 -21.68 -3.96 -24.06
CA TRP A 91 -21.56 -2.65 -23.41
C TRP A 91 -21.64 -2.70 -21.89
N HIS A 92 -22.22 -3.75 -21.31
CA HIS A 92 -22.36 -3.94 -19.88
C HIS A 92 -21.93 -5.37 -19.48
N PRO A 93 -20.65 -5.74 -19.70
CA PRO A 93 -20.16 -7.05 -19.31
C PRO A 93 -20.24 -7.19 -17.78
N THR A 94 -20.59 -8.37 -17.26
CA THR A 94 -20.64 -8.66 -15.82
C THR A 94 -19.70 -9.81 -15.47
N GLY A 95 -19.43 -10.03 -14.19
CA GLY A 95 -18.42 -10.98 -13.71
C GLY A 95 -17.25 -10.26 -13.03
N TRP A 96 -16.03 -10.70 -13.32
CA TRP A 96 -14.83 -10.05 -12.81
C TRP A 96 -14.57 -8.73 -13.53
N ILE A 97 -14.82 -7.62 -12.84
CA ILE A 97 -14.57 -6.28 -13.37
C ILE A 97 -13.33 -5.71 -12.71
N ASN A 98 -12.28 -5.51 -13.49
CA ASN A 98 -10.98 -5.09 -12.99
C ASN A 98 -10.54 -3.73 -13.53
N GLN A 99 -10.96 -2.66 -12.86
CA GLN A 99 -10.59 -1.28 -13.21
C GLN A 99 -9.07 -1.00 -13.13
N ASN A 100 -8.30 -1.94 -12.59
CA ASN A 100 -6.86 -1.85 -12.39
C ASN A 100 -6.07 -2.76 -13.35
N TRP A 101 -6.71 -3.33 -14.38
CA TRP A 101 -6.11 -4.34 -15.26
C TRP A 101 -4.79 -3.86 -15.89
N GLY A 102 -4.71 -2.61 -16.33
CA GLY A 102 -3.52 -2.04 -16.95
C GLY A 102 -2.36 -1.92 -15.95
N THR A 103 -2.64 -1.57 -14.69
CA THR A 103 -1.61 -1.62 -13.64
C THR A 103 -1.13 -3.04 -13.40
N HIS A 104 -2.06 -3.99 -13.32
CA HIS A 104 -1.73 -5.39 -13.06
C HIS A 104 -0.81 -5.94 -14.16
N TYR A 105 -1.19 -5.73 -15.42
CA TYR A 105 -0.38 -6.06 -16.58
C TYR A 105 1.00 -5.41 -16.51
N LEU A 106 1.08 -4.10 -16.26
CA LEU A 106 2.35 -3.39 -16.18
C LEU A 106 3.25 -3.93 -15.05
N PHE A 107 2.69 -4.21 -13.87
CA PHE A 107 3.49 -4.74 -12.74
C PHE A 107 4.06 -6.11 -13.07
N PHE A 108 3.25 -7.00 -13.63
CA PHE A 108 3.74 -8.30 -14.06
C PHE A 108 4.78 -8.18 -15.17
N TRP A 109 4.52 -7.31 -16.17
CA TRP A 109 5.45 -7.03 -17.26
C TRP A 109 6.80 -6.53 -16.73
N LEU A 110 6.82 -5.55 -15.82
CA LEU A 110 8.06 -5.06 -15.20
C LEU A 110 8.81 -6.17 -14.48
N ALA A 111 8.12 -6.96 -13.65
CA ALA A 111 8.73 -8.03 -12.88
C ALA A 111 9.28 -9.16 -13.78
N ARG A 112 8.62 -9.44 -14.91
CA ARG A 112 9.04 -10.43 -15.90
C ARG A 112 10.19 -9.92 -16.77
N THR A 113 10.09 -8.71 -17.31
CA THR A 113 11.04 -8.15 -18.28
C THR A 113 12.42 -7.87 -17.66
N PHE A 114 12.44 -7.42 -16.41
CA PHE A 114 13.71 -7.17 -15.69
C PHE A 114 14.17 -8.38 -14.86
N GLY A 115 13.48 -9.51 -14.96
CA GLY A 115 13.85 -10.79 -14.36
C GLY A 115 14.54 -11.72 -15.35
N SER A 116 14.82 -12.94 -14.90
CA SER A 116 15.24 -14.05 -15.75
C SER A 116 14.15 -15.12 -15.78
N GLU A 117 14.24 -16.06 -16.73
CA GLU A 117 13.25 -17.13 -16.86
C GLU A 117 13.10 -17.90 -15.54
N GLY A 118 11.86 -17.99 -15.05
CA GLY A 118 11.54 -18.59 -13.74
C GLY A 118 11.89 -17.74 -12.50
N ASN A 119 12.58 -16.60 -12.64
CA ASN A 119 12.99 -15.72 -11.55
C ASN A 119 12.62 -14.25 -11.82
N TYR A 120 11.46 -13.83 -11.32
CA TYR A 120 10.97 -12.46 -11.45
C TYR A 120 11.81 -11.47 -10.63
N ASN A 121 12.06 -10.28 -11.18
CA ASN A 121 12.72 -9.17 -10.48
C ASN A 121 11.69 -8.19 -9.92
N TYR A 122 11.26 -8.42 -8.67
CA TYR A 122 10.27 -7.58 -8.03
C TYR A 122 10.80 -6.19 -7.64
N ASP A 123 12.12 -6.00 -7.57
CA ASP A 123 12.72 -4.69 -7.24
C ASP A 123 12.43 -3.66 -8.35
N ALA A 124 12.14 -4.11 -9.59
CA ALA A 124 11.65 -3.26 -10.68
C ALA A 124 10.39 -2.46 -10.29
N LEU A 125 9.54 -3.02 -9.43
CA LEU A 125 8.33 -2.35 -8.94
C LEU A 125 8.65 -1.21 -7.96
N ILE A 126 9.76 -1.33 -7.23
CA ILE A 126 10.25 -0.26 -6.34
C ILE A 126 10.80 0.90 -7.17
N TYR A 127 11.56 0.60 -8.23
CA TYR A 127 12.00 1.63 -9.17
C TYR A 127 10.82 2.32 -9.85
N TRP A 128 9.80 1.56 -10.25
CA TRP A 128 8.57 2.12 -10.78
C TRP A 128 7.88 3.07 -9.80
N LYS A 129 7.72 2.67 -8.53
CA LYS A 129 7.19 3.51 -7.44
C LYS A 129 7.96 4.84 -7.33
N PHE A 130 9.29 4.79 -7.44
CA PHE A 130 10.12 5.99 -7.42
C PHE A 130 9.89 6.89 -8.64
N ILE A 131 9.87 6.32 -9.85
CA ILE A 131 9.65 7.05 -11.10
C ILE A 131 8.30 7.78 -11.07
N VAL A 132 7.22 7.10 -10.69
CA VAL A 132 5.89 7.74 -10.66
C VAL A 132 5.79 8.84 -9.62
N THR A 133 6.43 8.67 -8.47
CA THR A 133 6.49 9.70 -7.41
C THR A 133 7.28 10.92 -7.89
N LEU A 134 8.42 10.70 -8.55
CA LEU A 134 9.24 11.75 -9.11
C LEU A 134 8.49 12.54 -10.21
N ILE A 135 7.79 11.86 -11.12
CA ILE A 135 6.97 12.53 -12.14
C ILE A 135 5.86 13.37 -11.49
N GLY A 136 5.20 12.85 -10.45
CA GLY A 136 4.21 13.61 -9.69
C GLY A 136 4.79 14.87 -9.02
N ALA A 137 6.00 14.77 -8.46
CA ALA A 137 6.71 15.93 -7.90
C ALA A 137 7.13 16.94 -8.97
N ILE A 138 7.60 16.47 -10.13
CA ILE A 138 7.90 17.31 -11.30
C ILE A 138 6.64 18.05 -11.77
N ALA A 139 5.52 17.36 -11.91
CA ALA A 139 4.24 17.98 -12.28
C ALA A 139 3.83 19.04 -11.25
N THR A 140 3.97 18.75 -9.95
CA THR A 140 3.71 19.69 -8.85
C THR A 140 4.58 20.96 -8.96
N TYR A 141 5.87 20.79 -9.27
CA TYR A 141 6.77 21.90 -9.55
C TYR A 141 6.27 22.76 -10.72
N TYR A 142 5.90 22.12 -11.84
CA TYR A 142 5.46 22.85 -13.03
C TYR A 142 4.09 23.52 -12.85
N ILE A 143 3.17 22.96 -12.05
CA ILE A 143 1.93 23.66 -11.67
C ILE A 143 2.28 25.02 -11.05
N ALA A 144 3.14 25.01 -10.03
CA ALA A 144 3.56 26.23 -9.33
C ALA A 144 4.29 27.20 -10.28
N ARG A 145 5.12 26.70 -11.20
CA ARG A 145 5.82 27.55 -12.18
C ARG A 145 4.88 28.19 -13.19
N VAL A 146 3.89 27.45 -13.70
CA VAL A 146 2.95 27.97 -14.70
C VAL A 146 2.03 29.05 -14.12
N ILE A 147 1.60 28.91 -12.86
CA ILE A 147 0.82 29.93 -12.14
C ILE A 147 1.67 31.13 -11.65
N GLY A 148 3.00 31.10 -11.85
CA GLY A 148 3.90 32.23 -11.59
C GLY A 148 4.66 32.23 -10.27
N VAL A 149 4.65 31.12 -9.51
CA VAL A 149 5.45 30.95 -8.28
C VAL A 149 6.93 30.83 -8.64
N CYS A 150 7.83 31.47 -7.90
CA CYS A 150 9.27 31.44 -8.15
C CYS A 150 9.86 30.01 -8.03
N PRO A 151 11.01 29.72 -8.67
CA PRO A 151 11.58 28.37 -8.67
C PRO A 151 11.82 27.78 -7.29
N LEU A 152 12.31 28.57 -6.32
CA LEU A 152 12.58 28.09 -4.97
C LEU A 152 11.31 27.62 -4.25
N LEU A 153 10.26 28.45 -4.20
CA LEU A 153 9.00 28.09 -3.55
C LEU A 153 8.27 26.95 -4.29
N SER A 154 8.41 26.90 -5.63
CA SER A 154 7.90 25.78 -6.43
C SER A 154 8.59 24.46 -6.07
N ALA A 155 9.93 24.48 -5.92
CA ALA A 155 10.70 23.32 -5.51
C ALA A 155 10.38 22.89 -4.08
N ILE A 156 10.23 23.83 -3.14
CA ILE A 156 9.79 23.53 -1.77
C ILE A 156 8.43 22.83 -1.77
N GLY A 157 7.46 23.36 -2.53
CA GLY A 157 6.15 22.72 -2.68
C GLY A 157 6.25 21.31 -3.29
N ALA A 158 7.09 21.14 -4.31
CA ALA A 158 7.33 19.85 -4.96
C ALA A 158 8.06 18.83 -4.08
N CYS A 159 8.92 19.27 -3.16
CA CYS A 159 9.54 18.41 -2.13
C CYS A 159 8.53 18.04 -1.04
N PHE A 160 7.70 19.00 -0.61
CA PHE A 160 6.78 18.82 0.50
C PHE A 160 5.60 17.90 0.15
N ALA A 161 5.09 17.97 -1.09
CA ALA A 161 3.98 17.13 -1.54
C ALA A 161 4.22 15.61 -1.38
N PRO A 162 5.30 14.99 -1.93
CA PRO A 162 5.57 13.57 -1.74
C PRO A 162 5.93 13.25 -0.29
N PHE A 163 6.58 14.17 0.44
CA PHE A 163 6.88 13.97 1.86
C PHE A 163 5.62 13.80 2.72
N VAL A 164 4.61 14.66 2.49
CA VAL A 164 3.31 14.57 3.16
C VAL A 164 2.57 13.28 2.79
N GLY A 165 2.66 12.87 1.52
CA GLY A 165 2.02 11.65 1.02
C GLY A 165 2.72 10.34 1.34
N ARG A 166 3.95 10.37 1.89
CA ARG A 166 4.89 9.23 1.91
C ARG A 166 4.32 7.91 2.41
N THR A 167 3.41 7.95 3.40
CA THR A 167 2.87 6.75 4.06
C THR A 167 1.78 6.05 3.25
N PHE A 168 1.31 6.68 2.17
CA PHE A 168 0.29 6.18 1.25
C PHE A 168 0.82 5.97 -0.18
N ILE A 169 2.10 6.26 -0.42
CA ILE A 169 2.76 5.93 -1.69
C ILE A 169 3.21 4.47 -1.57
N ASP A 170 2.50 3.56 -2.26
CA ASP A 170 2.73 2.12 -2.25
C ASP A 170 2.84 1.53 -3.66
N VAL A 171 3.31 0.30 -3.78
CA VAL A 171 3.35 -0.51 -5.00
C VAL A 171 1.96 -1.13 -5.25
N ARG A 172 0.98 -0.28 -5.50
CA ARG A 172 -0.43 -0.65 -5.76
C ARG A 172 -1.01 0.17 -6.90
N PRO A 173 -2.15 -0.24 -7.51
CA PRO A 173 -2.84 0.56 -8.52
C PRO A 173 -3.09 2.02 -8.14
N ALA A 174 -3.33 2.31 -6.85
CA ALA A 174 -3.50 3.68 -6.36
C ALA A 174 -2.31 4.61 -6.65
N VAL A 175 -1.10 4.08 -6.85
CA VAL A 175 0.09 4.88 -7.18
C VAL A 175 -0.10 5.69 -8.46
N PHE A 176 -0.89 5.20 -9.40
CA PHE A 176 -1.22 5.93 -10.63
C PHE A 176 -2.06 7.17 -10.36
N SER A 177 -2.93 7.17 -9.34
CA SER A 177 -3.67 8.38 -8.99
C SER A 177 -2.78 9.44 -8.35
N ASN A 178 -1.71 9.02 -7.66
CA ASN A 178 -0.73 9.94 -7.08
C ASN A 178 0.06 10.71 -8.15
N ILE A 179 0.26 10.13 -9.34
CA ILE A 179 0.91 10.79 -10.49
C ILE A 179 -0.11 11.48 -11.41
N LEU A 180 -1.25 10.86 -11.71
CA LEU A 180 -2.22 11.40 -12.67
C LEU A 180 -2.99 12.59 -12.11
N THR A 181 -3.16 12.70 -10.79
CA THR A 181 -3.77 13.90 -10.18
C THR A 181 -2.96 15.17 -10.45
N PRO A 182 -1.67 15.28 -10.09
CA PRO A 182 -0.91 16.48 -10.42
C PRO A 182 -0.75 16.68 -11.93
N ILE A 183 -0.71 15.62 -12.76
CA ILE A 183 -0.74 15.79 -14.22
C ILE A 183 -2.05 16.44 -14.68
N LEU A 184 -3.20 16.00 -14.17
CA LEU A 184 -4.50 16.59 -14.48
C LEU A 184 -4.56 18.07 -14.07
N ILE A 185 -4.07 18.41 -12.87
CA ILE A 185 -4.03 19.80 -12.42
C ILE A 185 -3.08 20.63 -13.29
N LEU A 186 -1.95 20.07 -13.72
CA LEU A 186 -1.06 20.73 -14.67
C LEU A 186 -1.78 21.01 -16.00
N VAL A 187 -2.59 20.07 -16.52
CA VAL A 187 -3.41 20.29 -17.72
C VAL A 187 -4.39 21.45 -17.53
N PHE A 188 -5.10 21.51 -16.40
CA PHE A 188 -6.02 22.62 -16.09
C PHE A 188 -5.29 23.97 -16.00
N VAL A 189 -4.12 23.98 -15.39
CA VAL A 189 -3.31 25.18 -15.23
C VAL A 189 -2.71 25.63 -16.57
N LEU A 190 -2.27 24.72 -17.43
CA LEU A 190 -1.84 25.04 -18.79
C LEU A 190 -3.00 25.60 -19.62
N ALA A 191 -4.19 25.01 -19.51
CA ALA A 191 -5.40 25.49 -20.17
C ALA A 191 -5.79 26.92 -19.72
N THR A 192 -5.54 27.24 -18.46
CA THR A 192 -5.91 28.53 -17.86
C THR A 192 -4.90 29.63 -18.14
N TYR A 193 -3.60 29.32 -18.06
CA TYR A 193 -2.53 30.32 -18.08
C TYR A 193 -1.71 30.36 -19.37
N LYS A 194 -1.83 29.35 -20.24
CA LYS A 194 -1.10 29.27 -21.51
C LYS A 194 -2.03 29.29 -22.70
N ASP A 195 -2.78 28.21 -22.91
CA ASP A 195 -3.66 28.05 -24.06
C ASP A 195 -4.77 27.07 -23.73
N ILE A 196 -6.03 27.49 -23.94
CA ILE A 196 -7.20 26.65 -23.68
C ILE A 196 -7.13 25.29 -24.37
N ARG A 197 -6.46 25.16 -25.53
CA ARG A 197 -6.33 23.91 -26.28
C ARG A 197 -5.68 22.79 -25.46
N TYR A 198 -4.86 23.12 -24.46
CA TYR A 198 -4.31 22.11 -23.55
C TYR A 198 -5.38 21.31 -22.80
N ILE A 199 -6.61 21.83 -22.63
CA ILE A 199 -7.69 21.10 -21.96
C ILE A 199 -8.04 19.77 -22.64
N TRP A 200 -7.77 19.63 -23.94
CA TRP A 200 -8.02 18.39 -24.68
C TRP A 200 -7.11 17.24 -24.24
N LEU A 201 -6.00 17.52 -23.53
CA LEU A 201 -5.17 16.48 -22.90
C LEU A 201 -5.92 15.71 -21.80
N VAL A 202 -7.05 16.22 -21.30
CA VAL A 202 -7.93 15.48 -20.37
C VAL A 202 -8.41 14.17 -20.99
N VAL A 203 -8.60 14.11 -22.32
CA VAL A 203 -9.07 12.92 -23.02
C VAL A 203 -8.07 11.76 -22.88
N PRO A 204 -6.82 11.85 -23.38
CA PRO A 204 -5.84 10.77 -23.22
C PRO A 204 -5.50 10.48 -21.74
N VAL A 205 -5.48 11.50 -20.88
CA VAL A 205 -5.28 11.29 -19.43
C VAL A 205 -6.39 10.41 -18.84
N THR A 206 -7.65 10.67 -19.18
CA THR A 206 -8.78 9.90 -18.66
C THR A 206 -8.79 8.47 -19.20
N VAL A 207 -8.52 8.29 -20.50
CA VAL A 207 -8.43 6.98 -21.14
C VAL A 207 -7.33 6.13 -20.49
N PHE A 208 -6.16 6.72 -20.24
CA PHE A 208 -5.10 5.99 -19.53
C PHE A 208 -5.51 5.71 -18.08
N TRP A 209 -6.02 6.70 -17.35
CA TRP A 209 -6.39 6.56 -15.93
C TRP A 209 -7.42 5.46 -15.71
N CYS A 210 -8.49 5.41 -16.50
CA CYS A 210 -9.57 4.44 -16.30
C CYS A 210 -9.13 2.99 -16.51
N ASN A 211 -8.01 2.77 -17.19
CA ASN A 211 -7.43 1.45 -17.42
C ASN A 211 -6.38 1.05 -16.38
N VAL A 212 -5.80 2.01 -15.65
CA VAL A 212 -4.78 1.72 -14.61
C VAL A 212 -5.33 1.81 -13.19
N HIS A 213 -6.35 2.64 -12.94
CA HIS A 213 -6.93 2.77 -11.60
C HIS A 213 -8.36 3.31 -11.59
N GLY A 214 -9.22 2.76 -10.72
CA GLY A 214 -10.59 3.24 -10.48
C GLY A 214 -10.72 4.69 -9.95
N GLY A 215 -9.59 5.35 -9.63
CA GLY A 215 -9.56 6.76 -9.21
C GLY A 215 -9.87 7.77 -10.32
N TYR A 216 -10.07 7.34 -11.57
CA TYR A 216 -10.35 8.20 -12.72
C TYR A 216 -11.61 9.08 -12.53
N LEU A 217 -12.57 8.67 -11.69
CA LEU A 217 -13.75 9.49 -11.35
C LEU A 217 -13.38 10.87 -10.79
N TYR A 218 -12.18 10.97 -10.20
CA TYR A 218 -11.64 12.25 -9.76
C TYR A 218 -11.63 13.29 -10.88
N VAL A 219 -11.32 12.90 -12.12
CA VAL A 219 -11.30 13.79 -13.30
C VAL A 219 -12.63 14.52 -13.45
N PHE A 220 -13.74 13.79 -13.39
CA PHE A 220 -15.08 14.36 -13.56
C PHE A 220 -15.51 15.19 -12.35
N MET A 221 -15.19 14.73 -11.13
CA MET A 221 -15.49 15.50 -9.90
C MET A 221 -14.81 16.87 -9.92
N VAL A 222 -13.50 16.93 -10.20
CA VAL A 222 -12.78 18.20 -10.25
C VAL A 222 -13.05 18.98 -11.53
N GLY A 223 -13.38 18.31 -12.63
CA GLY A 223 -13.79 18.95 -13.89
C GLY A 223 -15.08 19.77 -13.72
N VAL A 224 -16.08 19.24 -13.00
CA VAL A 224 -17.30 19.99 -12.66
C VAL A 224 -16.98 21.22 -11.82
N LEU A 225 -16.12 21.09 -10.80
CA LEU A 225 -15.69 22.23 -9.98
C LEU A 225 -14.94 23.28 -10.81
N PHE A 226 -14.05 22.83 -11.70
CA PHE A 226 -13.27 23.69 -12.57
C PHE A 226 -14.16 24.49 -13.53
N VAL A 227 -15.09 23.84 -14.22
CA VAL A 227 -16.07 24.48 -15.12
C VAL A 227 -16.98 25.42 -14.34
N GLY A 228 -17.57 24.96 -13.24
CA GLY A 228 -18.51 25.73 -12.44
C GLY A 228 -17.88 27.01 -11.88
N MET A 229 -16.68 26.92 -11.33
CA MET A 229 -15.96 28.10 -10.82
C MET A 229 -15.56 29.05 -11.94
N HIS A 230 -15.09 28.55 -13.09
CA HIS A 230 -14.79 29.43 -14.22
C HIS A 230 -16.02 30.13 -14.78
N PHE A 231 -17.17 29.46 -14.82
CA PHE A 231 -18.45 30.08 -15.20
C PHE A 231 -18.82 31.23 -14.25
N ILE A 232 -18.70 31.00 -12.94
CA ILE A 232 -18.94 32.03 -11.90
C ILE A 232 -17.96 33.21 -12.03
N THR A 233 -16.69 32.98 -12.42
CA THR A 233 -15.70 34.06 -12.51
C THR A 233 -15.79 34.92 -13.77
N ILE A 234 -16.54 34.51 -14.81
CA ILE A 234 -16.73 35.29 -16.06
C ILE A 234 -17.12 36.75 -15.80
N PRO A 235 -18.21 37.07 -15.05
CA PRO A 235 -18.59 38.45 -14.78
C PRO A 235 -17.56 39.23 -13.94
N PHE A 236 -16.65 38.53 -13.27
CA PHE A 236 -15.68 39.11 -12.33
C PHE A 236 -14.23 39.01 -12.81
N GLY A 237 -13.98 38.92 -14.12
CA GLY A 237 -12.65 38.74 -14.72
C GLY A 237 -11.61 39.83 -14.41
N ARG A 238 -12.02 40.96 -13.79
CA ARG A 238 -11.11 41.97 -13.22
C ARG A 238 -10.43 41.50 -11.93
N ARG A 239 -11.12 40.69 -11.11
CA ARG A 239 -10.63 40.21 -9.80
C ARG A 239 -10.14 38.76 -9.86
N PHE A 240 -10.77 37.95 -10.71
CA PHE A 240 -10.50 36.51 -10.79
C PHE A 240 -9.90 36.09 -12.13
N VAL A 241 -9.16 34.99 -12.11
CA VAL A 241 -8.71 34.29 -13.32
C VAL A 241 -9.92 33.63 -13.98
N THR A 242 -10.02 33.75 -15.31
CA THR A 242 -11.12 33.17 -16.10
C THR A 242 -10.64 32.72 -17.47
N ILE A 243 -11.15 31.60 -17.95
CA ILE A 243 -10.96 31.09 -19.32
C ILE A 243 -12.00 31.64 -20.31
N GLY A 244 -12.94 32.46 -19.83
CA GLY A 244 -14.02 33.02 -20.63
C GLY A 244 -15.05 31.98 -21.12
N LYS A 245 -16.07 32.45 -21.85
CA LYS A 245 -17.16 31.59 -22.36
C LYS A 245 -16.65 30.50 -23.29
N ARG A 246 -15.77 30.87 -24.23
CA ARG A 246 -15.14 29.92 -25.17
C ARG A 246 -14.34 28.85 -24.43
N GLY A 247 -13.64 29.22 -23.37
CA GLY A 247 -12.92 28.28 -22.52
C GLY A 247 -13.83 27.27 -21.86
N VAL A 248 -14.92 27.74 -21.26
CA VAL A 248 -15.94 26.88 -20.65
C VAL A 248 -16.49 25.86 -21.66
N VAL A 249 -16.80 26.28 -22.90
CA VAL A 249 -17.27 25.38 -23.95
C VAL A 249 -16.22 24.33 -24.32
N HIS A 250 -14.95 24.73 -24.51
CA HIS A 250 -13.87 23.78 -24.76
C HIS A 250 -13.71 22.77 -23.63
N THR A 251 -13.82 23.21 -22.38
CA THR A 251 -13.71 22.32 -21.22
C THR A 251 -14.87 21.34 -21.13
N ILE A 252 -16.11 21.79 -21.36
CA ILE A 252 -17.28 20.89 -21.39
C ILE A 252 -17.14 19.87 -22.52
N ALA A 253 -16.75 20.32 -23.73
CA ALA A 253 -16.54 19.45 -24.88
C ALA A 253 -15.44 18.41 -24.63
N ALA A 254 -14.30 18.82 -24.06
CA ALA A 254 -13.21 17.92 -23.70
C ALA A 254 -13.64 16.92 -22.60
N GLY A 255 -14.40 17.36 -21.61
CA GLY A 255 -14.96 16.49 -20.56
C GLY A 255 -15.94 15.46 -21.11
N PHE A 256 -16.83 15.86 -22.02
CA PHE A 256 -17.74 14.95 -22.71
C PHE A 256 -16.98 13.96 -23.59
N ALA A 257 -16.02 14.43 -24.38
CA ALA A 257 -15.17 13.56 -25.19
C ALA A 257 -14.38 12.56 -24.33
N ALA A 258 -13.85 13.00 -23.18
CA ALA A 258 -13.16 12.13 -22.23
C ALA A 258 -14.09 11.06 -21.64
N PHE A 259 -15.33 11.42 -21.31
CA PHE A 259 -16.36 10.49 -20.83
C PHE A 259 -16.68 9.40 -21.87
N ILE A 260 -16.94 9.79 -23.12
CA ILE A 260 -17.21 8.85 -24.21
C ILE A 260 -15.98 7.98 -24.49
N ALA A 261 -14.80 8.58 -24.60
CA ALA A 261 -13.55 7.86 -24.84
C ALA A 261 -13.28 6.83 -23.73
N MET A 262 -13.53 7.17 -22.47
CA MET A 262 -13.37 6.25 -21.35
C MET A 262 -14.25 5.00 -21.49
N ILE A 263 -15.49 5.15 -21.97
CA ILE A 263 -16.42 4.03 -22.18
C ILE A 263 -15.96 3.18 -23.37
N ILE A 264 -15.45 3.80 -24.44
CA ILE A 264 -15.01 3.09 -25.65
C ILE A 264 -13.69 2.34 -25.43
N PHE A 265 -12.71 2.99 -24.79
CA PHE A 265 -11.34 2.48 -24.67
C PHE A 265 -11.07 1.70 -23.37
N ASN A 266 -12.10 1.44 -22.56
CA ASN A 266 -12.00 0.54 -21.42
C ASN A 266 -12.70 -0.78 -21.75
N PRO A 267 -12.07 -1.95 -21.50
CA PRO A 267 -12.64 -3.25 -21.85
C PRO A 267 -13.93 -3.58 -21.09
N PHE A 268 -14.25 -2.85 -20.01
CA PHE A 268 -15.47 -3.04 -19.23
C PHE A 268 -16.55 -1.99 -19.53
N HIS A 269 -16.33 -1.10 -20.50
CA HIS A 269 -17.32 -0.17 -21.05
C HIS A 269 -18.15 0.57 -19.98
N LEU A 270 -19.49 0.44 -20.01
CA LEU A 270 -20.39 1.07 -19.04
C LEU A 270 -20.27 0.46 -17.65
N THR A 271 -19.91 -0.83 -17.55
CA THR A 271 -19.72 -1.50 -16.27
C THR A 271 -18.57 -0.90 -15.48
N ASN A 272 -17.55 -0.35 -16.16
CA ASN A 272 -16.48 0.39 -15.49
C ASN A 272 -17.03 1.58 -14.67
N LEU A 273 -18.18 2.13 -15.06
CA LEU A 273 -18.81 3.27 -14.40
C LEU A 273 -19.76 2.82 -13.29
N THR A 274 -20.62 1.83 -13.58
CA THR A 274 -21.59 1.31 -12.62
C THR A 274 -20.91 0.62 -11.44
N HIS A 275 -19.82 -0.10 -11.68
CA HIS A 275 -19.05 -0.78 -10.63
C HIS A 275 -18.53 0.21 -9.57
N THR A 276 -18.02 1.37 -9.96
CA THR A 276 -17.53 2.36 -8.98
C THR A 276 -18.65 2.95 -8.12
N PHE A 277 -19.87 3.08 -8.66
CA PHE A 277 -21.03 3.48 -7.86
C PHE A 277 -21.45 2.39 -6.86
N VAL A 278 -21.38 1.11 -7.25
CA VAL A 278 -21.59 -0.01 -6.32
C VAL A 278 -20.58 0.04 -5.19
N ILE A 279 -19.31 0.35 -5.46
CA ILE A 279 -18.27 0.49 -4.42
C ILE A 279 -18.52 1.70 -3.51
N THR A 280 -19.01 2.82 -4.06
CA THR A 280 -19.00 4.11 -3.35
C THR A 280 -20.29 4.42 -2.59
N ILE A 281 -21.45 4.04 -3.16
CA ILE A 281 -22.78 4.47 -2.71
C ILE A 281 -23.63 3.31 -2.16
N SER A 282 -23.38 2.06 -2.56
CA SER A 282 -24.24 0.94 -2.15
C SER A 282 -24.26 0.71 -0.64
N GLU A 283 -25.28 0.01 -0.13
CA GLU A 283 -25.33 -0.38 1.28
C GLU A 283 -24.09 -1.22 1.68
N ASN A 284 -23.60 -2.05 0.77
CA ASN A 284 -22.36 -2.82 0.91
C ASN A 284 -21.12 -1.90 1.03
N ALA A 285 -21.14 -0.66 0.52
CA ALA A 285 -20.06 0.30 0.70
C ALA A 285 -19.80 0.60 2.19
N LYS A 286 -20.82 0.50 3.05
CA LYS A 286 -20.68 0.76 4.50
C LYS A 286 -19.74 -0.24 5.17
N SER A 287 -19.79 -1.52 4.79
CA SER A 287 -18.88 -2.53 5.36
C SER A 287 -17.44 -2.33 4.91
N TRP A 288 -17.19 -1.80 3.71
CA TRP A 288 -15.83 -1.56 3.23
C TRP A 288 -15.20 -0.30 3.85
N ARG A 289 -16.02 0.64 4.32
CA ARG A 289 -15.54 1.81 5.09
C ARG A 289 -14.96 1.45 6.46
N THR A 290 -15.05 0.20 6.92
CA THR A 290 -14.33 -0.29 8.10
C THR A 290 -12.88 -0.67 7.81
N VAL A 291 -12.45 -0.63 6.54
CA VAL A 291 -11.05 -0.81 6.18
C VAL A 291 -10.29 0.44 6.61
N ASN A 292 -9.21 0.25 7.37
CA ASN A 292 -8.43 1.31 8.00
C ASN A 292 -8.02 2.46 7.06
N GLU A 293 -7.78 2.21 5.79
CA GLU A 293 -7.40 3.22 4.79
C GLU A 293 -8.53 4.21 4.43
N TRP A 294 -9.79 3.83 4.66
CA TRP A 294 -10.98 4.65 4.35
C TRP A 294 -11.39 5.56 5.50
N HIS A 295 -10.77 5.38 6.66
CA HIS A 295 -11.03 6.18 7.83
C HIS A 295 -10.54 7.63 7.64
N ARG A 296 -11.05 8.52 8.49
CA ARG A 296 -10.70 9.94 8.50
C ARG A 296 -9.19 10.13 8.72
N ALA A 297 -8.66 11.26 8.26
CA ALA A 297 -7.24 11.60 8.46
C ALA A 297 -6.85 11.54 9.94
N PHE A 298 -7.55 12.26 10.82
CA PHE A 298 -7.12 12.39 12.21
C PHE A 298 -7.74 11.34 13.15
N GLU A 299 -7.53 10.06 12.82
CA GLU A 299 -7.84 8.94 13.72
C GLU A 299 -6.56 8.31 14.26
N TRP A 300 -6.03 8.91 15.33
CA TRP A 300 -4.70 8.61 15.90
C TRP A 300 -4.49 7.16 16.36
N LYS A 301 -5.56 6.38 16.54
CA LYS A 301 -5.49 4.96 16.92
C LYS A 301 -5.41 4.02 15.72
N ASN A 302 -5.56 4.56 14.51
CA ASN A 302 -5.55 3.77 13.30
C ASN A 302 -4.11 3.30 13.01
N PRO A 303 -3.90 2.00 12.74
CA PRO A 303 -2.56 1.46 12.53
C PRO A 303 -1.98 1.74 11.13
N VAL A 304 -2.72 2.40 10.23
CA VAL A 304 -2.35 2.58 8.81
C VAL A 304 -2.05 4.03 8.48
N GLY A 305 -0.80 4.32 8.15
CA GLY A 305 -0.34 5.65 7.73
C GLY A 305 0.06 6.54 8.91
N GLU A 306 0.81 7.60 8.60
CA GLU A 306 1.18 8.64 9.56
C GLU A 306 0.55 9.97 9.12
N GLU A 307 -0.27 10.57 9.99
CA GLU A 307 -1.05 11.76 9.61
C GLU A 307 -0.41 13.06 10.07
N THR A 308 0.70 12.98 10.81
CA THR A 308 1.46 14.12 11.35
C THR A 308 1.90 15.08 10.25
N ALA A 309 2.51 14.57 9.17
CA ALA A 309 2.98 15.41 8.07
C ALA A 309 1.81 16.14 7.36
N PHE A 310 0.67 15.45 7.22
CA PHE A 310 -0.55 16.05 6.68
C PHE A 310 -1.13 17.11 7.62
N LEU A 311 -1.15 16.88 8.93
CA LEU A 311 -1.55 17.88 9.91
C LEU A 311 -0.67 19.13 9.84
N VAL A 312 0.65 18.97 9.75
CA VAL A 312 1.59 20.09 9.60
C VAL A 312 1.30 20.87 8.33
N MET A 313 1.13 20.19 7.19
CA MET A 313 0.74 20.84 5.94
C MET A 313 -0.60 21.59 6.07
N TYR A 314 -1.59 20.97 6.71
CA TYR A 314 -2.91 21.55 6.92
C TYR A 314 -2.84 22.84 7.77
N ILE A 315 -2.07 22.83 8.86
CA ILE A 315 -1.83 24.03 9.69
C ILE A 315 -1.12 25.12 8.88
N ILE A 316 -0.05 24.77 8.16
CA ILE A 316 0.69 25.72 7.32
C ILE A 316 -0.25 26.32 6.26
N ALA A 317 -1.12 25.53 5.63
CA ALA A 317 -2.06 26.01 4.63
C ALA A 317 -2.98 27.09 5.19
N TRP A 318 -3.53 26.88 6.40
CA TRP A 318 -4.34 27.88 7.09
C TRP A 318 -3.54 29.12 7.48
N VAL A 319 -2.34 28.96 8.04
CA VAL A 319 -1.47 30.09 8.42
C VAL A 319 -1.16 30.95 7.20
N VAL A 320 -0.71 30.34 6.10
CA VAL A 320 -0.35 31.08 4.89
C VAL A 320 -1.58 31.74 4.26
N LEU A 321 -2.75 31.09 4.27
CA LEU A 321 -4.01 31.69 3.81
C LEU A 321 -4.39 32.93 4.67
N VAL A 322 -4.32 32.82 5.99
CA VAL A 322 -4.63 33.93 6.90
C VAL A 322 -3.64 35.09 6.70
N LEU A 323 -2.34 34.80 6.61
CA LEU A 323 -1.33 35.82 6.33
C LEU A 323 -1.57 36.51 5.00
N TRP A 324 -1.96 35.76 3.97
CA TRP A 324 -2.31 36.31 2.65
C TRP A 324 -3.55 37.21 2.69
N LEU A 325 -4.59 36.80 3.43
CA LEU A 325 -5.79 37.63 3.64
C LEU A 325 -5.47 38.91 4.41
N LEU A 326 -4.74 38.81 5.52
CA LEU A 326 -4.32 39.94 6.34
C LEU A 326 -3.48 40.92 5.53
N ALA A 327 -2.47 40.42 4.80
CA ALA A 327 -1.67 41.23 3.88
C ALA A 327 -2.55 41.98 2.86
N GLY A 328 -3.64 41.34 2.40
CA GLY A 328 -4.61 41.93 1.49
C GLY A 328 -5.52 43.03 2.08
N PHE A 329 -5.78 43.03 3.39
CA PHE A 329 -6.60 44.05 4.06
C PHE A 329 -5.87 45.38 4.26
N PHE A 330 -4.55 45.36 4.29
CA PHE A 330 -3.73 46.56 4.37
C PHE A 330 -3.67 47.30 3.02
N LYS A 331 -4.81 47.86 2.58
CA LYS A 331 -4.86 48.78 1.44
C LYS A 331 -4.01 50.02 1.74
N THR A 332 -2.92 50.22 1.02
CA THR A 332 -2.31 51.54 0.89
C THR A 332 -3.11 52.31 -0.16
N SER A 333 -4.04 53.16 0.28
CA SER A 333 -4.56 54.21 -0.60
C SER A 333 -3.38 55.12 -0.94
N PRO A 334 -3.07 55.39 -2.23
CA PRO A 334 -2.01 56.32 -2.58
C PRO A 334 -2.46 57.71 -2.13
N THR A 335 -1.97 58.14 -0.95
CA THR A 335 -2.44 59.33 -0.24
C THR A 335 -2.00 60.64 -0.89
N SER A 336 -1.16 60.63 -1.94
CA SER A 336 -0.76 61.87 -2.61
C SER A 336 -0.91 61.81 -4.13
N ARG A 337 -1.54 62.86 -4.69
CA ARG A 337 -1.66 63.15 -6.13
C ARG A 337 -0.27 63.21 -6.82
N ARG A 338 0.79 63.53 -6.05
CA ARG A 338 2.19 63.67 -6.49
C ARG A 338 2.87 62.31 -6.74
N ALA A 339 2.54 61.26 -5.97
CA ALA A 339 3.06 59.91 -6.17
C ALA A 339 2.58 59.28 -7.49
N ARG A 340 1.33 59.56 -7.92
CA ARG A 340 0.78 59.10 -9.21
C ARG A 340 1.52 59.64 -10.44
N GLN A 341 2.17 60.81 -10.34
CA GLN A 341 2.95 61.40 -11.43
C GLN A 341 4.37 60.81 -11.52
N ILE A 342 4.99 60.49 -10.38
CA ILE A 342 6.37 59.95 -10.32
C ILE A 342 6.38 58.44 -10.66
N GLU A 343 5.32 57.71 -10.35
CA GLU A 343 5.21 56.26 -10.60
C GLU A 343 5.18 55.90 -12.11
N LYS A 344 4.88 56.87 -12.99
CA LYS A 344 4.91 56.70 -14.44
C LYS A 344 6.32 56.60 -15.04
N ALA A 345 7.37 56.97 -14.31
CA ALA A 345 8.67 57.25 -14.93
C ALA A 345 9.66 56.05 -15.02
N ASP A 346 9.75 55.12 -14.06
CA ASP A 346 10.91 54.18 -14.05
C ASP A 346 10.70 52.76 -13.51
N SER A 347 9.52 52.37 -13.04
CA SER A 347 9.28 50.99 -12.59
C SER A 347 7.81 50.62 -12.65
N ALA A 348 7.49 49.51 -13.33
CA ALA A 348 6.12 48.99 -13.36
C ALA A 348 5.59 48.79 -11.93
N PRO A 349 4.49 49.44 -11.53
CA PRO A 349 3.94 49.31 -10.19
C PRO A 349 3.54 47.86 -9.90
N TYR A 350 3.72 47.42 -8.65
CA TYR A 350 3.31 46.07 -8.25
C TYR A 350 1.79 45.89 -8.45
N GLN A 351 1.40 45.06 -9.40
CA GLN A 351 0.02 44.67 -9.60
C GLN A 351 -0.26 43.37 -8.86
N ARG A 352 -1.25 43.39 -7.97
CA ARG A 352 -1.74 42.17 -7.31
C ARG A 352 -2.25 41.18 -8.35
N SER A 353 -1.83 39.92 -8.26
CA SER A 353 -2.33 38.89 -9.17
C SER A 353 -3.82 38.65 -8.96
N LYS A 354 -4.49 38.19 -10.02
CA LYS A 354 -5.89 37.79 -9.95
C LYS A 354 -6.02 36.51 -9.13
N ILE A 355 -7.14 36.37 -8.42
CA ILE A 355 -7.43 35.18 -7.61
C ILE A 355 -7.87 34.05 -8.53
N ASP A 356 -7.18 32.91 -8.49
CA ASP A 356 -7.58 31.68 -9.18
C ASP A 356 -8.54 30.86 -8.31
N LEU A 357 -9.82 31.28 -8.33
CA LEU A 357 -10.87 30.63 -7.55
C LEU A 357 -11.07 29.14 -7.94
N PRO A 358 -11.06 28.74 -9.23
CA PRO A 358 -11.11 27.33 -9.62
C PRO A 358 -10.02 26.48 -8.97
N LEU A 359 -8.74 26.88 -9.05
CA LEU A 359 -7.64 26.10 -8.48
C LEU A 359 -7.71 26.02 -6.96
N ILE A 360 -8.05 27.13 -6.28
CA ILE A 360 -8.25 27.16 -4.82
C ILE A 360 -9.38 26.21 -4.40
N THR A 361 -10.48 26.20 -5.15
CA THR A 361 -11.63 25.33 -4.88
C THR A 361 -11.25 23.87 -5.03
N ILE A 362 -10.53 23.50 -6.08
CA ILE A 362 -10.06 22.12 -6.29
C ILE A 362 -9.11 21.70 -5.16
N ALA A 363 -8.16 22.55 -4.77
CA ALA A 363 -7.28 22.29 -3.64
C ALA A 363 -8.07 22.07 -2.34
N ALA A 364 -9.03 22.95 -2.02
CA ALA A 364 -9.86 22.84 -0.84
C ALA A 364 -10.71 21.57 -0.83
N PHE A 365 -11.33 21.22 -1.97
CA PHE A 365 -12.09 19.99 -2.14
C PHE A 365 -11.23 18.74 -1.94
N THR A 366 -10.02 18.72 -2.50
CA THR A 366 -9.10 17.59 -2.37
C THR A 366 -8.59 17.42 -0.94
N VAL A 367 -8.30 18.53 -0.24
CA VAL A 367 -7.99 18.52 1.20
C VAL A 367 -9.18 18.01 2.01
N TYR A 368 -10.41 18.43 1.68
CA TYR A 368 -11.62 17.90 2.31
C TYR A 368 -11.75 16.38 2.10
N MET A 369 -11.49 15.87 0.90
CA MET A 369 -11.47 14.44 0.63
C MET A 369 -10.44 13.72 1.51
N ALA A 370 -9.24 14.27 1.66
CA ALA A 370 -8.21 13.72 2.55
C ALA A 370 -8.63 13.71 4.03
N LEU A 371 -9.32 14.76 4.51
CA LEU A 371 -9.89 14.79 5.86
C LEU A 371 -10.93 13.67 6.05
N ARG A 372 -11.74 13.39 5.02
CA ARG A 372 -12.75 12.33 5.05
C ARG A 372 -12.16 10.94 4.90
N SER A 373 -11.09 10.80 4.13
CA SER A 373 -10.41 9.53 3.89
C SER A 373 -8.91 9.75 3.67
N ARG A 374 -8.10 9.21 4.58
CA ARG A 374 -6.64 9.39 4.62
C ARG A 374 -5.91 9.00 3.33
N ARG A 375 -6.45 8.07 2.53
CA ARG A 375 -5.85 7.65 1.26
C ARG A 375 -5.72 8.78 0.23
N PHE A 376 -6.49 9.87 0.37
CA PHE A 376 -6.40 11.04 -0.52
C PHE A 376 -5.31 12.05 -0.09
N ILE A 377 -4.58 11.80 1.00
CA ILE A 377 -3.50 12.68 1.48
C ILE A 377 -2.44 12.97 0.39
N PRO A 378 -1.91 11.98 -0.37
CA PRO A 378 -0.91 12.25 -1.39
C PRO A 378 -1.41 13.19 -2.49
N ILE A 379 -2.63 12.94 -2.99
CA ILE A 379 -3.21 13.78 -4.03
C ILE A 379 -3.54 15.17 -3.49
N ALA A 380 -4.06 15.29 -2.26
CA ALA A 380 -4.34 16.57 -1.62
C ALA A 380 -3.06 17.41 -1.47
N ALA A 381 -1.96 16.80 -1.07
CA ALA A 381 -0.67 17.47 -0.96
C ALA A 381 -0.18 17.99 -2.32
N SER A 382 -0.26 17.18 -3.38
CA SER A 382 0.15 17.58 -4.74
C SER A 382 -0.63 18.77 -5.29
N VAL A 383 -1.92 18.91 -4.94
CA VAL A 383 -2.78 20.02 -5.39
C VAL A 383 -2.64 21.24 -4.48
N ALA A 384 -2.52 21.04 -3.15
CA ALA A 384 -2.50 22.14 -2.19
C ALA A 384 -1.14 22.86 -2.14
N CYS A 385 -0.01 22.14 -2.27
CA CYS A 385 1.32 22.74 -2.14
C CYS A 385 1.59 23.89 -3.15
N PRO A 386 1.21 23.79 -4.44
CA PRO A 386 1.32 24.91 -5.37
C PRO A 386 0.49 26.13 -4.95
N VAL A 387 -0.73 25.92 -4.47
CA VAL A 387 -1.62 27.01 -4.00
C VAL A 387 -1.05 27.69 -2.75
N MET A 388 -0.54 26.91 -1.80
CA MET A 388 0.16 27.43 -0.62
C MET A 388 1.37 28.27 -1.04
N ALA A 389 2.12 27.83 -2.05
CA ALA A 389 3.28 28.55 -2.56
C ALA A 389 2.89 29.90 -3.22
N VAL A 390 1.74 29.97 -3.90
CA VAL A 390 1.17 31.24 -4.39
C VAL A 390 0.87 32.18 -3.23
N PHE A 391 0.11 31.73 -2.24
CA PHE A 391 -0.27 32.57 -1.10
C PHE A 391 0.96 33.10 -0.35
N LEU A 392 1.97 32.24 -0.14
CA LEU A 392 3.21 32.64 0.50
C LEU A 392 3.99 33.67 -0.35
N GLN A 393 4.13 33.42 -1.65
CA GLN A 393 4.81 34.35 -2.55
C GLN A 393 4.11 35.72 -2.56
N GLU A 394 2.80 35.76 -2.71
CA GLU A 394 2.03 37.00 -2.75
C GLU A 394 2.12 37.76 -1.43
N THR A 395 2.05 37.07 -0.30
CA THR A 395 2.25 37.65 1.03
C THR A 395 3.62 38.33 1.13
N ILE A 396 4.69 37.63 0.73
CA ILE A 396 6.06 38.18 0.73
C ILE A 396 6.16 39.41 -0.18
N CYS A 397 5.59 39.34 -1.40
CA CYS A 397 5.60 40.45 -2.35
C CYS A 397 4.85 41.68 -1.82
N ILE A 398 3.67 41.50 -1.22
CA ILE A 398 2.86 42.59 -0.65
C ILE A 398 3.62 43.26 0.50
N ILE A 399 4.17 42.48 1.43
CA ILE A 399 4.95 43.00 2.56
C ILE A 399 6.20 43.75 2.06
N ALA A 400 6.94 43.16 1.11
CA ALA A 400 8.15 43.77 0.57
C ALA A 400 7.86 45.09 -0.18
N ALA A 401 6.81 45.11 -1.02
CA ALA A 401 6.38 46.33 -1.70
C ALA A 401 5.96 47.43 -0.71
N ARG A 402 5.34 47.05 0.42
CA ARG A 402 4.94 47.99 1.47
C ARG A 402 6.14 48.57 2.22
N ILE A 403 7.10 47.75 2.62
CA ILE A 403 8.34 48.21 3.26
C ILE A 403 9.07 49.17 2.34
N GLN A 404 9.11 48.86 1.04
CA GLN A 404 9.73 49.71 0.03
C GLN A 404 8.99 51.04 -0.16
N ALA A 405 7.66 51.02 -0.19
CA ALA A 405 6.85 52.23 -0.29
C ALA A 405 7.05 53.16 0.93
N GLY A 406 7.16 52.59 2.13
CA GLY A 406 7.45 53.35 3.34
C GLY A 406 8.84 53.99 3.37
N ARG A 407 9.84 53.38 2.71
CA ARG A 407 11.21 53.89 2.66
C ARG A 407 11.45 54.90 1.52
N ASN A 408 10.98 54.57 0.31
CA ASN A 408 11.40 55.24 -0.92
C ASN A 408 10.21 55.81 -1.75
N GLN A 409 8.99 55.82 -1.21
CA GLN A 409 7.76 56.27 -1.90
C GLN A 409 7.46 55.56 -3.25
N LYS A 410 8.09 54.40 -3.52
CA LYS A 410 7.86 53.60 -4.73
C LYS A 410 7.17 52.28 -4.36
N HIS A 411 6.03 51.99 -4.98
CA HIS A 411 5.30 50.72 -4.81
C HIS A 411 5.81 49.65 -5.78
N SER A 412 7.09 49.27 -5.63
CA SER A 412 7.71 48.19 -6.39
C SER A 412 8.28 47.13 -5.46
N VAL A 413 8.27 45.87 -5.90
CA VAL A 413 8.88 44.78 -5.14
C VAL A 413 10.41 44.88 -5.32
N PRO A 414 11.20 45.06 -4.25
CA PRO A 414 12.64 45.21 -4.37
C PRO A 414 13.28 43.95 -4.98
N ALA A 415 14.36 44.16 -5.75
CA ALA A 415 15.22 43.07 -6.15
C ALA A 415 15.82 42.42 -4.89
N MET A 416 15.85 41.09 -4.87
CA MET A 416 16.42 40.36 -3.74
C MET A 416 17.93 40.59 -3.73
N SER A 417 18.52 40.99 -2.61
CA SER A 417 19.96 41.27 -2.55
C SER A 417 20.76 40.00 -2.88
N LYS A 418 21.90 40.15 -3.58
CA LYS A 418 22.77 39.01 -3.94
C LYS A 418 23.24 38.24 -2.71
N ILE A 419 23.45 38.92 -1.58
CA ILE A 419 23.84 38.32 -0.30
C ILE A 419 22.73 37.39 0.19
N PHE A 420 21.48 37.87 0.22
CA PHE A 420 20.35 37.05 0.66
C PHE A 420 20.07 35.89 -0.28
N GLN A 421 20.21 36.09 -1.60
CA GLN A 421 20.13 35.00 -2.58
C GLN A 421 21.19 33.91 -2.29
N ARG A 422 22.46 34.31 -2.09
CA ARG A 422 23.55 33.38 -1.75
C ARG A 422 23.27 32.65 -0.42
N ALA A 423 22.78 33.36 0.59
CA ALA A 423 22.42 32.75 1.87
C ALA A 423 21.32 31.68 1.71
N LEU A 424 20.26 31.97 0.96
CA LEU A 424 19.22 30.99 0.64
C LEU A 424 19.78 29.77 -0.10
N TRP A 425 20.75 29.97 -1.01
CA TRP A 425 21.39 28.87 -1.70
C TRP A 425 22.26 28.02 -0.80
N VAL A 426 23.04 28.63 0.09
CA VAL A 426 23.83 27.89 1.09
C VAL A 426 22.89 27.06 1.97
N ILE A 427 21.78 27.65 2.45
CA ILE A 427 20.78 26.95 3.25
C ILE A 427 20.17 25.78 2.47
N ALA A 428 19.77 26.01 1.22
CA ALA A 428 19.20 24.96 0.36
C ALA A 428 20.21 23.82 0.13
N THR A 429 21.46 24.13 -0.21
CA THR A 429 22.53 23.14 -0.40
C THR A 429 22.77 22.32 0.85
N VAL A 430 22.97 22.98 2.01
CA VAL A 430 23.19 22.31 3.30
C VAL A 430 22.00 21.41 3.64
N THR A 431 20.77 21.89 3.41
CA THR A 431 19.54 21.12 3.66
C THR A 431 19.49 19.87 2.78
N VAL A 432 19.74 19.99 1.48
CA VAL A 432 19.71 18.87 0.53
C VAL A 432 20.81 17.85 0.85
N LEU A 433 22.03 18.31 1.15
CA LEU A 433 23.14 17.44 1.53
C LEU A 433 22.86 16.73 2.86
N PHE A 434 22.37 17.44 3.87
CA PHE A 434 22.04 16.86 5.17
C PHE A 434 20.98 15.77 5.02
N PHE A 435 19.85 16.06 4.37
CA PHE A 435 18.79 15.08 4.18
C PHE A 435 19.20 13.94 3.24
N GLY A 436 19.96 14.23 2.19
CA GLY A 436 20.51 13.20 1.29
C GLY A 436 21.42 12.22 2.03
N CYS A 437 22.36 12.71 2.83
CA CYS A 437 23.24 11.88 3.65
C CYS A 437 22.47 11.14 4.75
N PHE A 438 21.60 11.83 5.48
CA PHE A 438 20.84 11.25 6.59
C PHE A 438 19.89 10.15 6.13
N TRP A 439 19.07 10.43 5.11
CA TRP A 439 18.14 9.43 4.56
C TRP A 439 18.86 8.36 3.74
N GLY A 440 19.97 8.68 3.07
CA GLY A 440 20.81 7.69 2.41
C GLY A 440 21.42 6.70 3.41
N ALA A 441 21.96 7.19 4.54
CA ALA A 441 22.45 6.34 5.62
C ALA A 441 21.34 5.49 6.24
N LYS A 442 20.14 6.07 6.43
CA LYS A 442 18.97 5.31 6.89
C LYS A 442 18.57 4.23 5.88
N PHE A 443 18.53 4.55 4.59
CA PHE A 443 18.20 3.60 3.54
C PHE A 443 19.19 2.43 3.51
N LYS A 444 20.50 2.71 3.54
CA LYS A 444 21.53 1.68 3.67
C LYS A 444 21.26 0.78 4.87
N ARG A 445 21.04 1.36 6.05
CA ARG A 445 20.84 0.62 7.30
C ARG A 445 19.61 -0.28 7.30
N VAL A 446 18.52 0.16 6.68
CA VAL A 446 17.24 -0.57 6.71
C VAL A 446 17.16 -1.58 5.56
N TYR A 447 17.67 -1.22 4.38
CA TYR A 447 17.40 -1.95 3.15
C TYR A 447 18.61 -2.65 2.53
N LEU A 448 19.84 -2.27 2.88
CA LEU A 448 21.06 -2.83 2.30
C LEU A 448 21.93 -3.59 3.31
N ASP A 449 21.98 -3.16 4.58
CA ASP A 449 22.67 -3.88 5.65
C ASP A 449 21.93 -5.20 5.98
N PRO A 450 22.58 -6.18 6.65
CA PRO A 450 21.96 -7.46 6.99
C PRO A 450 20.59 -7.28 7.67
N TRP A 451 19.60 -8.00 7.17
CA TRP A 451 18.22 -7.84 7.62
C TRP A 451 17.93 -8.71 8.84
N PRO A 452 17.62 -8.12 10.00
CA PRO A 452 17.38 -8.91 11.20
C PRO A 452 16.15 -9.81 11.10
N VAL A 453 15.24 -9.59 10.13
CA VAL A 453 13.93 -10.23 10.09
C VAL A 453 13.92 -11.52 9.26
N ASP A 454 14.49 -11.52 8.06
CA ASP A 454 14.57 -12.70 7.18
C ASP A 454 15.89 -12.70 6.37
N GLY A 455 16.65 -13.79 6.40
CA GLY A 455 17.89 -13.94 5.61
C GLY A 455 17.73 -14.65 4.26
N LYS A 456 16.51 -15.06 3.90
CA LYS A 456 16.21 -15.72 2.62
C LYS A 456 15.46 -14.81 1.66
N TYR A 457 14.54 -14.00 2.19
CA TYR A 457 13.69 -13.11 1.40
C TYR A 457 14.04 -11.65 1.65
N ASP A 458 15.27 -11.24 1.35
CA ASP A 458 15.84 -9.98 1.80
C ASP A 458 16.02 -8.92 0.68
N SER A 459 15.44 -9.13 -0.50
CA SER A 459 15.48 -8.11 -1.57
C SER A 459 14.86 -6.78 -1.14
N LEU A 460 15.18 -5.70 -1.84
CA LEU A 460 14.62 -4.37 -1.54
C LEU A 460 13.09 -4.40 -1.54
N PHE A 461 12.49 -5.07 -2.54
CA PHE A 461 11.06 -5.31 -2.61
C PHE A 461 10.53 -6.07 -1.39
N MET A 462 11.17 -7.17 -1.00
CA MET A 462 10.70 -7.98 0.13
C MET A 462 10.69 -7.20 1.44
N ARG A 463 11.72 -6.38 1.66
CA ARG A 463 11.86 -5.50 2.83
C ARG A 463 10.84 -4.37 2.81
N MET A 464 10.75 -3.63 1.71
CA MET A 464 9.86 -2.48 1.57
C MET A 464 8.38 -2.86 1.58
N THR A 465 8.06 -4.10 1.23
CA THR A 465 6.66 -4.53 1.11
C THR A 465 6.19 -5.51 2.19
N ALA A 466 7.08 -5.87 3.11
CA ALA A 466 6.91 -6.96 4.06
C ALA A 466 6.49 -8.30 3.40
N SER A 467 6.91 -8.54 2.15
CA SER A 467 6.52 -9.72 1.37
C SER A 467 7.16 -11.02 1.83
N TYR A 468 8.18 -10.96 2.69
CA TYR A 468 8.77 -12.11 3.36
C TYR A 468 7.76 -12.95 4.17
N LEU A 469 6.62 -12.36 4.58
CA LEU A 469 5.53 -13.05 5.27
C LEU A 469 4.60 -13.85 4.33
N LYS A 470 4.72 -13.64 3.01
CA LYS A 470 3.80 -14.21 2.03
C LYS A 470 4.06 -15.71 1.83
N PRO A 471 3.05 -16.48 1.40
CA PRO A 471 3.10 -17.94 1.27
C PRO A 471 3.98 -18.44 0.11
N THR A 472 5.20 -17.94 -0.05
CA THR A 472 6.10 -18.28 -1.15
C THR A 472 6.54 -19.75 -1.11
N ASP A 473 6.98 -20.23 0.06
CA ASP A 473 7.47 -21.61 0.20
C ASP A 473 6.33 -22.64 0.13
N VAL A 474 5.17 -22.38 0.77
CA VAL A 474 3.99 -23.25 0.60
C VAL A 474 3.42 -23.19 -0.82
N GLY A 475 3.54 -22.05 -1.51
CA GLY A 475 3.18 -21.94 -2.92
C GLY A 475 4.03 -22.86 -3.81
N ARG A 476 5.32 -22.96 -3.55
CA ARG A 476 6.21 -23.94 -4.20
C ARG A 476 5.80 -25.37 -3.87
N PHE A 477 5.45 -25.67 -2.62
CA PHE A 477 4.94 -26.99 -2.23
C PHE A 477 3.65 -27.36 -2.99
N ILE A 478 2.70 -26.42 -3.10
CA ILE A 478 1.44 -26.60 -3.86
C ILE A 478 1.74 -26.97 -5.31
N ARG A 479 2.64 -26.22 -5.96
CA ARG A 479 3.02 -26.40 -7.36
C ARG A 479 3.76 -27.70 -7.61
N GLU A 480 4.82 -27.98 -6.85
CA GLU A 480 5.66 -29.18 -7.04
C GLU A 480 4.90 -30.48 -6.79
N ASN A 481 3.91 -30.47 -5.89
CA ASN A 481 3.05 -31.62 -5.63
C ASN A 481 1.76 -31.63 -6.48
N LYS A 482 1.61 -30.68 -7.41
CA LYS A 482 0.48 -30.58 -8.37
C LYS A 482 -0.89 -30.62 -7.68
N LEU A 483 -1.04 -29.87 -6.58
CA LEU A 483 -2.30 -29.86 -5.84
C LEU A 483 -3.39 -29.16 -6.65
N SER A 484 -4.60 -29.73 -6.64
CA SER A 484 -5.75 -29.20 -7.39
C SER A 484 -7.09 -29.39 -6.66
N GLY A 485 -8.08 -28.58 -6.99
CA GLY A 485 -9.40 -28.57 -6.34
C GLY A 485 -9.67 -27.24 -5.66
N LYS A 486 -10.33 -27.22 -4.50
CA LYS A 486 -10.62 -25.98 -3.77
C LYS A 486 -9.95 -25.95 -2.40
N MET A 487 -9.54 -24.75 -2.01
CA MET A 487 -8.92 -24.50 -0.71
C MET A 487 -9.61 -23.38 0.06
N PHE A 488 -9.59 -23.46 1.40
CA PHE A 488 -9.94 -22.35 2.29
C PHE A 488 -8.65 -21.69 2.81
N ASN A 489 -8.37 -20.49 2.31
CA ASN A 489 -7.16 -19.73 2.61
C ASN A 489 -7.45 -18.48 3.45
N TYR A 490 -6.40 -17.90 4.02
CA TYR A 490 -6.48 -16.56 4.59
C TYR A 490 -6.58 -15.50 3.47
N TRP A 491 -7.55 -14.59 3.58
CA TRP A 491 -7.95 -13.73 2.46
C TRP A 491 -6.83 -12.77 2.00
N THR A 492 -5.97 -12.25 2.89
CA THR A 492 -4.89 -11.32 2.51
C THR A 492 -3.71 -11.98 1.80
N GLU A 493 -3.73 -13.31 1.66
CA GLU A 493 -2.67 -14.10 1.05
C GLU A 493 -3.05 -14.67 -0.32
N GLY A 494 -4.34 -14.60 -0.68
CA GLY A 494 -4.84 -15.24 -1.90
C GLY A 494 -4.14 -14.79 -3.18
N GLY A 495 -3.81 -13.50 -3.33
CA GLY A 495 -3.03 -13.03 -4.49
C GLY A 495 -1.67 -13.71 -4.63
N ALA A 496 -0.95 -13.90 -3.52
CA ALA A 496 0.35 -14.58 -3.52
C ALA A 496 0.20 -16.09 -3.78
N ILE A 497 -0.84 -16.72 -3.24
CA ILE A 497 -1.14 -18.15 -3.48
C ILE A 497 -1.50 -18.38 -4.96
N ALA A 498 -2.33 -17.52 -5.55
CA ALA A 498 -2.67 -17.56 -6.96
C ALA A 498 -1.43 -17.41 -7.85
N PHE A 499 -0.57 -16.43 -7.53
CA PHE A 499 0.66 -16.18 -8.30
C PHE A 499 1.68 -17.33 -8.19
N ALA A 500 1.76 -18.01 -7.04
CA ALA A 500 2.74 -19.09 -6.85
C ALA A 500 2.41 -20.37 -7.64
N GLN A 501 1.15 -20.56 -8.02
CA GLN A 501 0.67 -21.70 -8.81
C GLN A 501 0.99 -21.52 -10.30
N GLU A 502 1.12 -22.64 -11.01
CA GLU A 502 1.13 -22.68 -12.48
C GLU A 502 -0.31 -22.75 -12.98
N PRO A 503 -0.83 -21.71 -13.66
CA PRO A 503 -2.16 -21.74 -14.21
C PRO A 503 -2.21 -22.69 -15.41
N ASP A 504 -3.40 -23.23 -15.66
CA ASP A 504 -3.72 -23.91 -16.91
C ASP A 504 -3.45 -22.97 -18.11
N PRO A 505 -2.73 -23.41 -19.15
CA PRO A 505 -2.29 -22.54 -20.23
C PRO A 505 -3.40 -22.11 -21.19
N GLU A 506 -4.53 -22.83 -21.21
CA GLU A 506 -5.66 -22.53 -22.09
C GLU A 506 -6.68 -21.62 -21.40
N THR A 507 -6.99 -21.94 -20.14
CA THR A 507 -8.05 -21.28 -19.37
C THR A 507 -7.53 -20.23 -18.39
N GLY A 508 -6.24 -20.21 -18.11
CA GLY A 508 -5.61 -19.35 -17.11
C GLY A 508 -5.97 -19.69 -15.66
N LYS A 509 -6.78 -20.73 -15.43
CA LYS A 509 -7.26 -21.10 -14.10
C LYS A 509 -6.15 -21.69 -13.25
N THR A 510 -6.08 -21.30 -11.98
CA THR A 510 -5.17 -21.93 -11.04
C THR A 510 -5.68 -23.32 -10.64
N PRO A 511 -4.85 -24.39 -10.63
CA PRO A 511 -5.30 -25.74 -10.31
C PRO A 511 -5.97 -25.87 -8.93
N LEU A 512 -5.45 -25.15 -7.92
CA LEU A 512 -6.02 -25.05 -6.59
C LEU A 512 -6.73 -23.71 -6.43
N GLN A 513 -8.05 -23.75 -6.59
CA GLN A 513 -8.95 -22.61 -6.55
C GLN A 513 -9.13 -22.09 -5.12
N LEU A 514 -8.96 -20.79 -4.95
CA LEU A 514 -9.05 -20.09 -3.68
C LEU A 514 -10.50 -19.95 -3.22
N PHE A 515 -10.71 -19.83 -1.90
CA PHE A 515 -12.04 -19.50 -1.36
C PHE A 515 -12.35 -18.02 -1.49
N MET A 516 -11.37 -17.17 -1.15
CA MET A 516 -11.46 -15.72 -1.19
C MET A 516 -10.06 -15.10 -1.17
N ASP A 517 -9.92 -13.89 -1.71
CA ASP A 517 -8.70 -13.09 -1.59
C ASP A 517 -8.99 -11.58 -1.41
N GLY A 518 -7.94 -10.75 -1.45
CA GLY A 518 -8.01 -9.30 -1.28
C GLY A 518 -8.82 -8.53 -2.33
N ARG A 519 -9.22 -9.15 -3.44
CA ARG A 519 -9.96 -8.50 -4.55
C ARG A 519 -11.41 -8.14 -4.27
N ALA A 520 -11.89 -8.29 -3.03
CA ALA A 520 -13.14 -7.73 -2.52
C ALA A 520 -14.27 -7.68 -3.58
N GLN A 521 -14.90 -6.51 -3.77
CA GLN A 521 -16.04 -6.27 -4.67
C GLN A 521 -15.73 -6.42 -6.18
N ALA A 522 -14.46 -6.58 -6.57
CA ALA A 522 -14.11 -6.82 -7.96
C ALA A 522 -14.34 -8.28 -8.36
N ALA A 523 -14.08 -9.21 -7.43
CA ALA A 523 -14.18 -10.64 -7.68
C ALA A 523 -15.32 -11.30 -6.90
N TYR A 524 -15.76 -10.75 -5.76
CA TYR A 524 -16.66 -11.43 -4.82
C TYR A 524 -17.87 -10.58 -4.45
N ASP A 525 -19.01 -11.26 -4.26
CA ASP A 525 -20.16 -10.64 -3.62
C ASP A 525 -19.93 -10.43 -2.12
N HIS A 526 -20.72 -9.55 -1.51
CA HIS A 526 -20.61 -9.28 -0.07
C HIS A 526 -20.95 -10.52 0.78
N ARG A 527 -21.80 -11.42 0.27
CA ARG A 527 -22.23 -12.62 0.99
C ARG A 527 -21.08 -13.60 1.17
N THR A 528 -20.21 -13.75 0.19
CA THR A 528 -19.01 -14.58 0.26
C THR A 528 -18.05 -14.06 1.33
N PHE A 529 -17.92 -12.74 1.48
CA PHE A 529 -17.10 -12.14 2.55
C PHE A 529 -17.67 -12.42 3.94
N LEU A 530 -18.99 -12.24 4.12
CA LEU A 530 -19.67 -12.58 5.37
C LEU A 530 -19.56 -14.07 5.69
N LEU A 531 -19.68 -14.92 4.68
CA LEU A 531 -19.54 -16.37 4.80
C LEU A 531 -18.11 -16.76 5.22
N TRP A 532 -17.09 -16.20 4.57
CA TRP A 532 -15.69 -16.45 4.96
C TRP A 532 -15.45 -16.05 6.42
N ASN A 533 -15.92 -14.86 6.83
CA ASN A 533 -15.82 -14.40 8.22
C ASN A 533 -16.58 -15.31 9.19
N HIS A 534 -17.78 -15.76 8.81
CA HIS A 534 -18.58 -16.66 9.63
C HIS A 534 -17.83 -17.98 9.89
N ILE A 535 -17.29 -18.60 8.84
CA ILE A 535 -16.44 -19.80 8.92
C ILE A 535 -15.20 -19.53 9.77
N LYS A 536 -14.43 -18.49 9.45
CA LYS A 536 -13.18 -18.16 10.13
C LYS A 536 -13.36 -17.79 11.61
N SER A 537 -14.55 -17.29 11.98
CA SER A 537 -14.88 -16.98 13.37
C SER A 537 -15.22 -18.22 14.21
N GLY A 538 -15.47 -19.38 13.57
CA GLY A 538 -15.91 -20.60 14.24
C GLY A 538 -17.42 -20.83 14.23
N GLY A 539 -18.17 -20.03 13.47
CA GLY A 539 -19.57 -20.26 13.16
C GLY A 539 -20.53 -20.17 14.35
N PRO A 540 -21.64 -20.93 14.30
CA PRO A 540 -22.69 -20.89 15.32
C PRO A 540 -22.20 -21.25 16.72
N VAL A 541 -21.17 -22.10 16.83
CA VAL A 541 -20.63 -22.54 18.13
C VAL A 541 -20.06 -21.36 18.91
N VAL A 542 -19.28 -20.51 18.24
CA VAL A 542 -18.68 -19.32 18.85
C VAL A 542 -19.70 -18.24 19.09
N GLN A 543 -20.63 -18.06 18.14
CA GLN A 543 -21.74 -17.12 18.29
C GLN A 543 -22.59 -17.45 19.52
N ASN A 544 -22.96 -18.72 19.71
CA ASN A 544 -23.75 -19.19 20.85
C ASN A 544 -23.01 -18.99 22.18
N ALA A 545 -21.72 -19.31 22.24
CA ALA A 545 -20.91 -19.07 23.44
C ALA A 545 -20.82 -17.57 23.78
N ARG A 546 -20.69 -16.71 22.77
CA ARG A 546 -20.66 -15.25 22.95
C ARG A 546 -22.01 -14.70 23.41
N MET A 547 -23.12 -15.17 22.83
CA MET A 547 -24.48 -14.82 23.28
C MET A 547 -24.72 -15.25 24.73
N ALA A 548 -24.23 -16.43 25.11
CA ALA A 548 -24.26 -16.93 26.49
C ALA A 548 -23.17 -16.31 27.41
N ARG A 549 -22.38 -15.34 26.92
CA ARG A 549 -21.30 -14.66 27.66
C ARG A 549 -20.32 -15.60 28.37
N ARG A 550 -20.04 -16.77 27.78
CA ARG A 550 -19.14 -17.78 28.35
C ARG A 550 -17.89 -18.01 27.49
N LYS A 551 -16.83 -18.54 28.12
CA LYS A 551 -15.62 -18.98 27.42
C LYS A 551 -15.89 -20.29 26.66
N LEU A 552 -15.12 -20.50 25.59
CA LEU A 552 -15.14 -21.76 24.83
C LEU A 552 -14.49 -22.88 25.64
N THR A 553 -15.15 -24.03 25.67
CA THR A 553 -14.68 -25.26 26.29
C THR A 553 -14.07 -26.21 25.25
N ASN A 554 -13.38 -27.26 25.71
CA ASN A 554 -12.89 -28.32 24.81
C ASN A 554 -14.01 -29.02 24.03
N ALA A 555 -15.21 -29.12 24.61
CA ALA A 555 -16.38 -29.65 23.92
C ALA A 555 -16.84 -28.73 22.79
N ASP A 556 -16.80 -27.41 23.00
CA ASP A 556 -17.10 -26.44 21.94
C ASP A 556 -16.10 -26.54 20.79
N TYR A 557 -14.79 -26.64 21.09
CA TYR A 557 -13.79 -26.81 20.03
C TYR A 557 -14.01 -28.09 19.21
N ARG A 558 -14.44 -29.20 19.83
CA ARG A 558 -14.81 -30.43 19.10
C ARG A 558 -16.05 -30.23 18.24
N LYS A 559 -17.11 -29.60 18.77
CA LYS A 559 -18.33 -29.28 18.00
C LYS A 559 -18.01 -28.37 16.82
N MET A 560 -17.16 -27.38 17.03
CA MET A 560 -16.70 -26.46 16.01
C MET A 560 -15.84 -27.15 14.95
N GLY A 561 -14.94 -28.07 15.33
CA GLY A 561 -14.17 -28.88 14.37
C GLY A 561 -15.09 -29.68 13.44
N LYS A 562 -16.10 -30.36 13.99
CA LYS A 562 -17.13 -31.07 13.21
C LYS A 562 -17.92 -30.13 12.28
N TRP A 563 -18.28 -28.95 12.77
CA TRP A 563 -18.99 -27.96 11.96
C TRP A 563 -18.13 -27.41 10.82
N ILE A 564 -16.86 -27.06 11.09
CA ILE A 564 -15.90 -26.62 10.07
C ILE A 564 -15.76 -27.71 8.99
N ASP A 565 -15.58 -28.96 9.40
CA ASP A 565 -15.48 -30.10 8.49
C ASP A 565 -16.68 -30.21 7.54
N GLN A 566 -17.89 -30.14 8.10
CA GLN A 566 -19.13 -30.15 7.31
C GLN A 566 -19.20 -28.97 6.34
N GLU A 567 -18.82 -27.76 6.76
CA GLU A 567 -18.83 -26.58 5.90
C GLU A 567 -17.79 -26.65 4.77
N MET A 568 -16.62 -27.26 5.01
CA MET A 568 -15.62 -27.47 3.97
C MET A 568 -16.10 -28.51 2.95
N LYS A 569 -16.63 -29.65 3.42
CA LYS A 569 -17.17 -30.72 2.56
C LYS A 569 -18.33 -30.25 1.69
N LYS A 570 -19.26 -29.46 2.23
CA LYS A 570 -20.35 -28.83 1.46
C LYS A 570 -19.88 -28.01 0.27
N ARG A 571 -18.64 -27.51 0.31
CA ARG A 571 -18.06 -26.63 -0.71
C ARG A 571 -16.96 -27.30 -1.52
N ASP A 572 -16.74 -28.60 -1.32
CA ASP A 572 -15.67 -29.37 -1.96
C ASP A 572 -14.27 -28.80 -1.65
N VAL A 573 -14.10 -28.27 -0.43
CA VAL A 573 -12.81 -27.81 0.06
C VAL A 573 -12.11 -28.96 0.77
N TRP A 574 -10.91 -29.30 0.31
CA TRP A 574 -10.09 -30.35 0.91
C TRP A 574 -8.73 -29.86 1.40
N VAL A 575 -8.39 -28.58 1.17
CA VAL A 575 -7.17 -27.92 1.64
C VAL A 575 -7.50 -26.71 2.49
N ILE A 576 -6.84 -26.53 3.64
CA ILE A 576 -6.90 -25.31 4.45
C ILE A 576 -5.49 -24.76 4.60
N LEU A 577 -5.30 -23.46 4.34
CA LEU A 577 -4.02 -22.76 4.52
C LEU A 577 -4.20 -21.55 5.44
N MET A 578 -3.42 -21.50 6.53
CA MET A 578 -3.44 -20.39 7.47
C MET A 578 -2.03 -19.92 7.83
N PRO A 579 -1.83 -18.61 8.02
CA PRO A 579 -0.57 -18.08 8.48
C PRO A 579 -0.31 -18.40 9.96
N ALA A 580 0.96 -18.33 10.37
CA ALA A 580 1.46 -18.73 11.68
C ALA A 580 0.84 -17.91 12.82
N ASN A 581 0.53 -16.64 12.57
CA ASN A 581 -0.16 -15.77 13.54
C ASN A 581 -1.61 -16.20 13.80
N GLU A 582 -2.23 -16.96 12.90
CA GLU A 582 -3.59 -17.48 13.03
C GLU A 582 -3.66 -18.86 13.71
N LEU A 583 -2.52 -19.48 14.04
CA LEU A 583 -2.50 -20.81 14.67
C LEU A 583 -3.18 -20.87 16.04
N ASN A 584 -3.24 -19.73 16.74
CA ASN A 584 -3.94 -19.61 18.02
C ASN A 584 -5.40 -19.14 17.88
N SER A 585 -5.87 -18.90 16.65
CA SER A 585 -7.24 -18.50 16.38
C SER A 585 -8.22 -19.60 16.78
N THR A 586 -9.45 -19.18 17.09
CA THR A 586 -10.54 -20.09 17.43
C THR A 586 -10.72 -21.15 16.34
N PHE A 587 -10.74 -20.75 15.07
CA PHE A 587 -10.83 -21.63 13.91
C PHE A 587 -9.78 -22.75 13.91
N VAL A 588 -8.48 -22.42 13.99
CA VAL A 588 -7.40 -23.43 13.94
C VAL A 588 -7.46 -24.36 15.17
N LYS A 589 -7.84 -23.85 16.34
CA LYS A 589 -8.04 -24.68 17.54
C LYS A 589 -9.20 -25.68 17.37
N GLY A 590 -10.29 -25.30 16.70
CA GLY A 590 -11.38 -26.22 16.38
C GLY A 590 -10.99 -27.23 15.31
N LEU A 591 -10.32 -26.76 14.25
CA LEU A 591 -9.81 -27.62 13.18
C LEU A 591 -8.89 -28.71 13.74
N GLY A 592 -7.97 -28.35 14.65
CA GLY A 592 -7.08 -29.29 15.33
C GLY A 592 -7.78 -30.26 16.30
N LYS A 593 -9.11 -30.17 16.48
CA LYS A 593 -9.93 -31.18 17.17
C LYS A 593 -10.67 -32.11 16.21
N SER A 594 -10.63 -31.85 14.90
CA SER A 594 -11.15 -32.79 13.90
C SER A 594 -10.16 -33.92 13.68
N LEU A 595 -10.66 -35.13 13.48
CA LEU A 595 -9.81 -36.32 13.29
C LEU A 595 -9.32 -36.46 11.85
N ASN A 596 -10.05 -35.88 10.89
CA ASN A 596 -9.81 -36.02 9.46
C ASN A 596 -9.02 -34.85 8.84
N TRP A 597 -8.59 -33.87 9.62
CA TRP A 597 -7.78 -32.75 9.11
C TRP A 597 -6.33 -32.88 9.57
N ALA A 598 -5.45 -33.29 8.65
CA ALA A 598 -4.05 -33.54 8.95
C ALA A 598 -3.14 -32.43 8.40
N THR A 599 -2.14 -32.04 9.20
CA THR A 599 -1.07 -31.14 8.73
C THR A 599 -0.24 -31.87 7.68
N VAL A 600 -0.05 -31.27 6.50
CA VAL A 600 0.83 -31.81 5.43
C VAL A 600 1.93 -30.85 5.04
N TYR A 601 1.90 -29.62 5.58
CA TYR A 601 2.95 -28.64 5.38
C TYR A 601 3.02 -27.66 6.56
N ALA A 602 4.23 -27.33 6.99
CA ALA A 602 4.52 -26.25 7.92
C ALA A 602 5.88 -25.61 7.59
N ASP A 603 5.92 -24.28 7.56
CA ASP A 603 7.16 -23.50 7.56
C ASP A 603 7.15 -22.48 8.73
N THR A 604 7.93 -21.39 8.65
CA THR A 604 7.93 -20.37 9.72
C THR A 604 6.71 -19.46 9.72
N TYR A 605 6.02 -19.35 8.59
CA TYR A 605 4.94 -18.39 8.33
C TYR A 605 3.60 -19.03 8.03
N GLN A 606 3.57 -20.29 7.60
CA GLN A 606 2.41 -20.94 7.01
C GLN A 606 2.23 -22.35 7.57
N ARG A 607 0.98 -22.78 7.65
CA ARG A 607 0.61 -24.16 7.93
C ARG A 607 -0.57 -24.58 7.06
N MET A 608 -0.45 -25.76 6.46
CA MET A 608 -1.46 -26.31 5.57
C MET A 608 -1.99 -27.64 6.11
N TRP A 609 -3.31 -27.79 6.04
CA TRP A 609 -4.03 -29.00 6.39
C TRP A 609 -4.78 -29.55 5.19
N VAL A 610 -4.99 -30.86 5.18
CA VAL A 610 -5.83 -31.53 4.19
C VAL A 610 -6.86 -32.44 4.84
N ASP A 611 -8.00 -32.62 4.16
CA ASP A 611 -9.02 -33.59 4.53
C ASP A 611 -8.60 -35.00 4.12
N THR A 612 -8.29 -35.84 5.11
CA THR A 612 -7.86 -37.22 4.94
C THR A 612 -9.00 -38.18 4.62
N ASP A 613 -10.27 -37.73 4.69
CA ASP A 613 -11.40 -38.52 4.18
C ASP A 613 -11.42 -38.52 2.64
N THR A 614 -10.77 -37.54 2.01
CA THR A 614 -10.60 -37.51 0.55
C THR A 614 -9.43 -38.38 0.11
N GLN A 615 -9.55 -39.04 -1.04
CA GLN A 615 -8.45 -39.83 -1.61
C GLN A 615 -7.19 -38.99 -1.86
N LYS A 616 -7.38 -37.73 -2.30
CA LYS A 616 -6.29 -36.77 -2.54
C LYS A 616 -5.56 -36.41 -1.24
N GLY A 617 -6.29 -36.05 -0.20
CA GLY A 617 -5.70 -35.68 1.10
C GLY A 617 -5.02 -36.86 1.78
N LYS A 618 -5.63 -38.05 1.73
CA LYS A 618 -5.02 -39.29 2.23
C LYS A 618 -3.71 -39.61 1.50
N LYS A 619 -3.72 -39.57 0.16
CA LYS A 619 -2.52 -39.81 -0.66
C LYS A 619 -1.41 -38.82 -0.31
N LEU A 620 -1.71 -37.52 -0.25
CA LEU A 620 -0.71 -36.50 0.06
C LEU A 620 -0.10 -36.70 1.46
N LEU A 621 -0.92 -37.03 2.47
CA LEU A 621 -0.41 -37.35 3.80
C LEU A 621 0.51 -38.58 3.78
N THR A 622 0.13 -39.64 3.06
CA THR A 622 0.96 -40.83 2.88
C THR A 622 2.28 -40.48 2.18
N ASP A 623 2.24 -39.68 1.12
CA ASP A 623 3.43 -39.25 0.38
C ASP A 623 4.35 -38.38 1.26
N VAL A 624 3.80 -37.52 2.12
CA VAL A 624 4.59 -36.75 3.10
C VAL A 624 5.26 -37.68 4.11
N LEU A 625 4.53 -38.62 4.72
CA LEU A 625 5.06 -39.57 5.69
C LEU A 625 6.11 -40.51 5.08
N ALA A 626 5.90 -40.94 3.84
CA ALA A 626 6.84 -41.73 3.06
C ALA A 626 8.00 -40.91 2.47
N GLN A 627 8.06 -39.60 2.73
CA GLN A 627 9.05 -38.66 2.20
C GLN A 627 9.13 -38.63 0.66
N LYS A 628 8.01 -38.94 0.00
CA LYS A 628 7.84 -38.85 -1.46
C LYS A 628 7.35 -37.47 -1.92
N ALA A 629 6.68 -36.72 -1.04
CA ALA A 629 6.24 -35.36 -1.34
C ALA A 629 7.44 -34.42 -1.49
N SER A 630 7.38 -33.51 -2.48
CA SER A 630 8.42 -32.49 -2.67
C SER A 630 8.27 -31.38 -1.65
N PHE A 631 9.37 -30.93 -1.06
CA PHE A 631 9.39 -29.80 -0.13
C PHE A 631 10.32 -28.70 -0.65
N PRO A 632 9.97 -27.42 -0.45
CA PRO A 632 10.75 -26.30 -0.96
C PRO A 632 12.13 -26.19 -0.31
N ASN A 633 12.30 -26.77 0.88
CA ASN A 633 13.55 -26.82 1.62
C ASN A 633 13.48 -27.86 2.74
N GLU A 634 14.66 -28.20 3.27
CA GLU A 634 14.79 -29.19 4.33
C GLU A 634 14.12 -28.76 5.66
N PHE A 635 14.13 -27.46 5.97
CA PHE A 635 13.48 -26.92 7.16
C PHE A 635 11.98 -27.23 7.17
N ALA A 636 11.27 -26.91 6.09
CA ALA A 636 9.83 -27.15 5.97
C ALA A 636 9.49 -28.64 6.04
N ARG A 637 10.30 -29.50 5.40
CA ARG A 637 10.16 -30.96 5.48
C ARG A 637 10.25 -31.46 6.92
N ASN A 638 11.32 -31.10 7.63
CA ASN A 638 11.53 -31.56 9.00
C ASN A 638 10.47 -30.99 9.96
N LEU A 639 10.10 -29.72 9.81
CA LEU A 639 9.07 -29.12 10.66
C LEU A 639 7.70 -29.79 10.45
N THR A 640 7.38 -30.13 9.20
CA THR A 640 6.15 -30.84 8.85
C THR A 640 6.12 -32.24 9.45
N LEU A 641 7.18 -33.03 9.25
CA LEU A 641 7.29 -34.38 9.79
C LEU A 641 7.25 -34.38 11.32
N ALA A 642 7.94 -33.44 11.97
CA ALA A 642 7.85 -33.23 13.40
C ALA A 642 6.40 -32.96 13.85
N ALA A 643 5.69 -32.07 13.14
CA ALA A 643 4.33 -31.73 13.49
C ALA A 643 3.36 -32.93 13.38
N ILE A 644 3.59 -33.84 12.43
CA ILE A 644 2.77 -35.04 12.29
C ILE A 644 3.15 -36.09 13.35
N LEU A 645 4.43 -36.47 13.40
CA LEU A 645 4.91 -37.62 14.17
C LEU A 645 4.86 -37.42 15.68
N LEU A 646 5.09 -36.20 16.18
CA LEU A 646 5.00 -35.94 17.63
C LEU A 646 3.57 -36.13 18.19
N ARG A 647 2.57 -35.96 17.32
CA ARG A 647 1.15 -36.10 17.65
C ARG A 647 0.66 -37.54 17.51
N ALA A 648 1.47 -38.45 16.96
CA ALA A 648 1.16 -39.88 16.93
C ALA A 648 1.12 -40.47 18.34
N VAL A 649 0.29 -41.49 18.57
CA VAL A 649 0.22 -42.16 19.88
C VAL A 649 1.49 -42.96 20.15
N ASP A 650 2.06 -43.57 19.11
CA ASP A 650 3.27 -44.40 19.16
C ASP A 650 4.51 -43.64 19.69
N PRO A 651 5.15 -44.14 20.77
CA PRO A 651 6.39 -43.58 21.29
C PRO A 651 7.57 -43.58 20.29
N GLN A 652 7.67 -44.58 19.41
CA GLN A 652 8.75 -44.62 18.42
C GLN A 652 8.58 -43.53 17.38
N ALA A 653 7.37 -43.35 16.85
CA ALA A 653 7.03 -42.22 16.00
C ALA A 653 7.31 -40.88 16.70
N ALA A 654 6.98 -40.73 17.99
CA ALA A 654 7.29 -39.52 18.74
C ALA A 654 8.81 -39.25 18.85
N GLN A 655 9.63 -40.30 19.00
CA GLN A 655 11.09 -40.20 19.00
C GLN A 655 11.63 -39.70 17.65
N VAL A 656 11.13 -40.25 16.53
CA VAL A 656 11.48 -39.79 15.18
C VAL A 656 11.00 -38.35 14.95
N GLY A 657 9.80 -38.02 15.42
CA GLY A 657 9.25 -36.67 15.40
C GLY A 657 10.14 -35.66 16.14
N TYR A 658 10.71 -36.05 17.28
CA TYR A 658 11.68 -35.23 18.01
C TYR A 658 12.96 -34.98 17.19
N GLN A 659 13.51 -36.02 16.54
CA GLN A 659 14.70 -35.86 15.71
C GLN A 659 14.48 -34.85 14.59
N HIS A 660 13.31 -34.92 13.92
CA HIS A 660 12.92 -33.92 12.93
C HIS A 660 12.74 -32.52 13.54
N ALA A 661 12.11 -32.41 14.72
CA ALA A 661 11.94 -31.13 15.40
C ALA A 661 13.30 -30.48 15.74
N ALA A 662 14.24 -31.27 16.27
CA ALA A 662 15.60 -30.84 16.60
C ALA A 662 16.35 -30.42 15.33
N LYS A 663 16.24 -31.19 14.24
CA LYS A 663 16.85 -30.85 12.95
C LYS A 663 16.29 -29.54 12.38
N ALA A 664 14.97 -29.38 12.36
CA ALA A 664 14.33 -28.14 11.93
C ALA A 664 14.79 -26.94 12.76
N PHE A 665 14.88 -27.10 14.10
CA PHE A 665 15.34 -26.06 15.00
C PHE A 665 16.80 -25.68 14.78
N ARG A 666 17.69 -26.65 14.49
CA ARG A 666 19.11 -26.37 14.17
C ARG A 666 19.28 -25.64 12.84
N ILE A 667 18.52 -26.02 11.82
CA ILE A 667 18.56 -25.36 10.49
C ILE A 667 18.08 -23.91 10.61
N ARG A 668 16.90 -23.71 11.19
CA ARG A 668 16.32 -22.37 11.38
C ARG A 668 15.62 -22.28 12.73
N PRO A 669 16.32 -21.74 13.75
CA PRO A 669 15.72 -21.47 15.05
C PRO A 669 14.57 -20.47 14.87
N SER A 670 13.35 -20.91 15.14
CA SER A 670 12.14 -20.10 14.99
C SER A 670 11.17 -20.42 16.11
N GLN A 671 10.15 -19.57 16.28
CA GLN A 671 9.09 -19.83 17.25
C GLN A 671 8.38 -21.16 16.98
N LEU A 672 8.12 -21.51 15.71
CA LEU A 672 7.41 -22.74 15.36
C LEU A 672 8.28 -23.99 15.53
N SER A 673 9.54 -23.97 15.12
CA SER A 673 10.44 -25.11 15.34
C SER A 673 10.69 -25.36 16.84
N LEU A 674 10.77 -24.29 17.65
CA LEU A 674 10.83 -24.43 19.09
C LEU A 674 9.52 -24.94 19.70
N PHE A 675 8.36 -24.52 19.19
CA PHE A 675 7.07 -25.03 19.68
C PHE A 675 6.93 -26.53 19.49
N GLU A 676 7.38 -27.09 18.35
CA GLU A 676 7.37 -28.54 18.17
C GLU A 676 8.38 -29.23 19.12
N LEU A 677 9.54 -28.64 19.41
CA LEU A 677 10.45 -29.15 20.44
C LEU A 677 9.81 -29.15 21.84
N VAL A 678 9.20 -28.04 22.26
CA VAL A 678 8.53 -27.93 23.56
C VAL A 678 7.36 -28.91 23.65
N TYR A 679 6.64 -29.13 22.54
CA TYR A 679 5.60 -30.15 22.48
C TYR A 679 6.18 -31.56 22.71
N ALA A 680 7.33 -31.87 22.10
CA ALA A 680 8.04 -33.13 22.33
C ALA A 680 8.40 -33.35 23.81
N ALA A 681 8.75 -32.30 24.55
CA ALA A 681 9.04 -32.39 26.00
C ALA A 681 7.83 -32.73 26.87
N GLY A 682 6.61 -32.72 26.32
CA GLY A 682 5.43 -33.27 26.99
C GLY A 682 5.51 -34.78 27.20
N ARG A 683 6.34 -35.48 26.41
CA ARG A 683 6.66 -36.90 26.57
C ARG A 683 7.77 -37.07 27.61
N LYS A 684 7.59 -37.98 28.57
CA LYS A 684 8.51 -38.13 29.71
C LYS A 684 9.91 -38.55 29.23
N GLU A 685 9.95 -39.45 28.27
CA GLU A 685 11.13 -40.04 27.63
C GLU A 685 11.98 -39.01 26.86
N LEU A 686 11.34 -38.01 26.24
CA LEU A 686 12.02 -36.97 25.45
C LEU A 686 12.43 -35.74 26.26
N LYS A 687 11.81 -35.54 27.43
CA LYS A 687 11.92 -34.31 28.22
C LYS A 687 13.37 -33.93 28.54
N LYS A 688 14.21 -34.90 28.91
CA LYS A 688 15.64 -34.66 29.26
C LYS A 688 16.44 -34.21 28.03
N THR A 689 16.21 -34.86 26.89
CA THR A 689 16.92 -34.58 25.64
C THR A 689 16.52 -33.23 25.06
N VAL A 690 15.21 -32.96 24.98
CA VAL A 690 14.70 -31.64 24.55
C VAL A 690 15.26 -30.53 25.42
N PHE A 691 15.28 -30.74 26.75
CA PHE A 691 15.83 -29.77 27.68
C PHE A 691 17.32 -29.48 27.38
N ALA A 692 18.13 -30.51 27.12
CA ALA A 692 19.53 -30.35 26.77
C ALA A 692 19.73 -29.55 25.47
N ASP A 693 18.95 -29.86 24.42
CA ASP A 693 19.01 -29.15 23.13
C ASP A 693 18.61 -27.67 23.27
N ILE A 694 17.52 -27.38 24.00
CA ILE A 694 17.06 -26.01 24.25
C ILE A 694 18.09 -25.21 25.06
N LYS A 695 18.69 -25.83 26.09
CA LYS A 695 19.74 -25.20 26.90
C LYS A 695 21.00 -24.94 26.07
N SER A 696 21.46 -25.93 25.31
CA SER A 696 22.64 -25.81 24.44
C SER A 696 22.48 -24.66 23.44
N TYR A 697 21.30 -24.54 22.82
CA TYR A 697 21.00 -23.43 21.93
C TYR A 697 21.05 -22.08 22.64
N LEU A 698 20.43 -21.95 23.81
CA LEU A 698 20.41 -20.69 24.54
C LEU A 698 21.80 -20.26 25.01
N ASP A 699 22.61 -21.22 25.48
CA ASP A 699 23.99 -20.96 25.90
C ASP A 699 24.84 -20.51 24.70
N ASN A 700 24.73 -21.21 23.56
CA ASN A 700 25.40 -20.83 22.31
C ASN A 700 24.98 -19.43 21.83
N PHE A 701 23.67 -19.17 21.78
CA PHE A 701 23.14 -17.85 21.40
C PHE A 701 23.68 -16.75 22.32
N THR A 702 23.74 -17.00 23.63
CA THR A 702 24.23 -16.03 24.61
C THR A 702 25.70 -15.72 24.39
N ASN A 703 26.52 -16.75 24.14
CA ASN A 703 27.97 -16.62 23.95
C ASN A 703 28.35 -15.99 22.62
N ASN A 704 27.53 -16.18 21.57
CA ASN A 704 27.81 -15.69 20.21
C ASN A 704 26.88 -14.54 19.79
N LYS A 705 26.22 -13.86 20.74
CA LYS A 705 25.18 -12.89 20.44
C LYS A 705 25.67 -11.75 19.53
N ASP A 706 26.87 -11.23 19.79
CA ASP A 706 27.38 -10.06 19.07
C ASP A 706 27.66 -10.39 17.59
N ASP A 707 28.26 -11.56 17.31
CA ASP A 707 28.43 -12.08 15.94
C ASP A 707 27.08 -12.35 15.27
N LEU A 708 26.14 -12.96 15.98
CA LEU A 708 24.80 -13.23 15.46
C LEU A 708 24.01 -11.95 15.16
N SER A 709 24.27 -10.86 15.88
CA SER A 709 23.58 -9.57 15.70
C SER A 709 23.93 -8.86 14.39
N ALA A 710 25.07 -9.22 13.79
CA ALA A 710 25.53 -8.72 12.50
C ALA A 710 25.05 -9.56 11.31
N LYS A 711 24.28 -10.64 11.55
CA LYS A 711 23.81 -11.58 10.54
C LYS A 711 22.32 -11.43 10.29
N ASP A 712 21.87 -11.89 9.12
CA ASP A 712 20.44 -11.97 8.83
C ASP A 712 19.72 -12.93 9.79
N ASP A 713 18.39 -12.85 9.85
CA ASP A 713 17.54 -13.65 10.74
C ASP A 713 17.78 -13.41 12.26
N TYR A 714 18.56 -12.39 12.66
CA TYR A 714 18.89 -12.16 14.07
C TYR A 714 17.65 -12.03 14.98
N GLU A 715 16.60 -11.32 14.55
CA GLU A 715 15.35 -11.16 15.30
C GLU A 715 14.70 -12.53 15.59
N ARG A 716 14.75 -13.46 14.63
CA ARG A 716 14.19 -14.81 14.79
C ARG A 716 14.99 -15.62 15.79
N ARG A 717 16.32 -15.57 15.69
CA ARG A 717 17.22 -16.26 16.62
C ARG A 717 17.05 -15.72 18.04
N LEU A 718 16.90 -14.39 18.17
CA LEU A 718 16.62 -13.69 19.42
C LEU A 718 15.25 -14.09 20.00
N LEU A 719 14.22 -14.21 19.17
CA LEU A 719 12.91 -14.70 19.59
C LEU A 719 12.97 -16.16 20.05
N ALA A 720 13.64 -17.03 19.30
CA ALA A 720 13.87 -18.41 19.70
C ALA A 720 14.63 -18.48 21.04
N ALA A 721 15.65 -17.64 21.24
CA ALA A 721 16.40 -17.58 22.50
C ALA A 721 15.53 -17.10 23.67
N ALA A 722 14.70 -16.08 23.47
CA ALA A 722 13.74 -15.64 24.47
C ALA A 722 12.76 -16.77 24.85
N ARG A 723 12.17 -17.45 23.88
CA ARG A 723 11.24 -18.56 24.13
C ARG A 723 11.93 -19.78 24.78
N SER A 724 13.17 -20.07 24.41
CA SER A 724 13.99 -21.08 25.09
C SER A 724 14.20 -20.72 26.56
N GLY A 725 14.51 -19.44 26.84
CA GLY A 725 14.61 -18.92 28.21
C GLY A 725 13.31 -19.05 29.01
N GLU A 726 12.15 -18.77 28.40
CA GLU A 726 10.84 -18.94 29.06
C GLU A 726 10.60 -20.40 29.46
N TYR A 727 10.87 -21.33 28.55
CA TYR A 727 10.73 -22.76 28.81
C TYR A 727 11.65 -23.22 29.96
N LEU A 728 12.93 -22.83 29.93
CA LEU A 728 13.91 -23.18 30.96
C LEU A 728 13.58 -22.54 32.32
N ALA A 729 13.13 -21.29 32.34
CA ALA A 729 12.68 -20.62 33.55
C ALA A 729 11.50 -21.37 34.19
N SER A 730 10.48 -21.72 33.38
CA SER A 730 9.33 -22.49 33.86
C SER A 730 9.75 -23.86 34.40
N HIS A 731 10.74 -24.51 33.77
CA HIS A 731 11.25 -25.81 34.22
C HIS A 731 11.93 -25.72 35.59
N PHE A 732 12.75 -24.69 35.82
CA PHE A 732 13.53 -24.52 37.05
C PHE A 732 12.78 -23.83 38.19
N ARG A 733 11.57 -23.31 37.94
CA ARG A 733 10.81 -22.49 38.90
C ARG A 733 10.71 -23.10 40.30
N ARG A 734 10.58 -24.43 40.41
CA ARG A 734 10.46 -25.14 41.70
C ARG A 734 11.76 -25.76 42.19
N THR A 735 12.66 -26.14 41.28
CA THR A 735 13.84 -26.96 41.60
C THR A 735 15.12 -26.14 41.77
N LYS A 736 15.27 -25.05 41.00
CA LYS A 736 16.45 -24.16 41.04
C LYS A 736 16.01 -22.71 40.81
N PRO A 737 15.42 -22.04 41.83
CA PRO A 737 14.85 -20.70 41.70
C PRO A 737 15.83 -19.65 41.14
N GLU A 738 17.11 -19.73 41.51
CA GLU A 738 18.14 -18.82 40.99
C GLU A 738 18.36 -18.97 39.47
N LEU A 739 18.41 -20.21 38.96
CA LEU A 739 18.47 -20.45 37.52
C LEU A 739 17.19 -19.98 36.82
N SER A 740 16.03 -20.21 37.44
CA SER A 740 14.76 -19.69 36.93
C SER A 740 14.79 -18.17 36.79
N LYS A 741 15.33 -17.46 37.80
CA LYS A 741 15.47 -16.00 37.80
C LYS A 741 16.46 -15.53 36.74
N LYS A 742 17.62 -16.21 36.60
CA LYS A 742 18.60 -15.94 35.54
C LYS A 742 17.96 -16.03 34.14
N TYR A 743 17.25 -17.11 33.85
CA TYR A 743 16.58 -17.27 32.56
C TYR A 743 15.47 -16.23 32.36
N ALA A 744 14.66 -15.93 33.37
CA ALA A 744 13.64 -14.88 33.30
C ALA A 744 14.23 -13.48 32.99
N GLN A 745 15.42 -13.16 33.52
CA GLN A 745 16.14 -11.93 33.20
C GLN A 745 16.60 -11.90 31.73
N LEU A 746 17.10 -13.02 31.20
CA LEU A 746 17.45 -13.15 29.78
C LEU A 746 16.23 -12.96 28.88
N VAL A 747 15.09 -13.56 29.23
CA VAL A 747 13.82 -13.36 28.50
C VAL A 747 13.46 -11.88 28.42
N LYS A 748 13.52 -11.17 29.54
CA LYS A 748 13.23 -9.72 29.59
C LYS A 748 14.18 -8.93 28.70
N LYS A 749 15.49 -9.23 28.76
CA LYS A 749 16.53 -8.59 27.94
C LYS A 749 16.27 -8.81 26.45
N TYR A 750 16.12 -10.06 26.03
CA TYR A 750 15.94 -10.42 24.62
C TYR A 750 14.60 -9.94 24.06
N THR A 751 13.53 -9.96 24.86
CA THR A 751 12.23 -9.42 24.44
C THR A 751 12.30 -7.90 24.24
N SER A 752 12.96 -7.17 25.15
CA SER A 752 13.13 -5.71 25.03
C SER A 752 13.94 -5.33 23.78
N GLU A 753 15.03 -6.05 23.53
CA GLU A 753 15.86 -5.88 22.34
C GLU A 753 15.09 -6.18 21.06
N ARG A 754 14.33 -7.28 21.04
CA ARG A 754 13.46 -7.63 19.91
C ARG A 754 12.44 -6.54 19.64
N VAL A 755 11.79 -6.00 20.67
CA VAL A 755 10.83 -4.91 20.53
C VAL A 755 11.53 -3.69 19.92
N THR A 756 12.75 -3.37 20.36
CA THR A 756 13.57 -2.28 19.79
C THR A 756 13.91 -2.51 18.32
N ILE A 757 14.26 -3.75 17.94
CA ILE A 757 14.53 -4.11 16.54
C ILE A 757 13.25 -3.99 15.73
N SER A 758 12.12 -4.52 16.21
CA SER A 758 10.85 -4.50 15.49
C SER A 758 10.31 -3.07 15.30
N THR A 759 10.51 -2.18 16.27
CA THR A 759 10.13 -0.77 16.14
C THR A 759 11.07 0.03 15.25
N ARG A 760 12.36 -0.32 15.17
CA ARG A 760 13.33 0.37 14.29
C ARG A 760 13.39 -0.17 12.86
N SER A 761 13.19 -1.47 12.67
CA SER A 761 13.26 -2.13 11.35
C SER A 761 12.02 -1.88 10.49
N ARG A 762 10.89 -1.51 11.11
CA ARG A 762 9.65 -1.20 10.39
C ARG A 762 9.56 0.25 9.89
N TRP A 763 10.48 1.17 10.26
CA TRP A 763 10.29 2.62 10.09
C TRP A 763 11.51 3.42 9.66
#